data_AF-A0A4Q5SGH4-F1
#
_entry.id   AF-A0A4Q5SGH4-F1
#
_cell.length_a   1.000
_cell.length_b   1.000
_cell.length_c   1.000
_cell.angle_alpha   90.00
_cell.angle_beta   90.00
_cell.angle_gamma   90.00
#
_symmetry.space_group_name_H-M   'P 1'
#
loop_
_entity.id
_entity.type
_entity.pdbx_description
1 polymer ?
#
loop_
_entity_poly.entity_id
_entity_poly.type
_entity_poly.pdbx_seq_one_letter_code
_entity_poly.pdbx_strand_id
1 'polypeptide(L)'
;MYCMRLLSLLRLLLLASPLPLCCLAFVLLSLFTNPTYAEGSKDFYPAGAQGNRAFLYANVDATNYTDRFPFKTRGAHFVYAKAGETIAVASSAIGVNNGRIVVTSPDGSSTTYNVNNNVGLIPNRAAELQGPGLGYTPISILVAAAREGVWRVEFVAPVGSANSSDITPPDVLANGNWTQQTATNSNYIAAWDVSVKNAGGAWLTGRVYANVLNLGIYNNLTGSNKGFQVTNFVLTEDGRAYRIQSNGNNGHAFTFFSNNNGFAINGVPTYKSLNASNAAALTGLHDPRGLDNALNKTHKIFYNRPNVDLPETSKAFITAIDQTTWLKRTAVLPVITNLKILGVEGTEGKVSYKGAKITFNASASGSYKITIPMANGADRIINGAAIQGYNEVFWDVKDGNGNLLPPGPITPLVETFLRSAEVHFPYIDMEINPQGIIIELTENNTSYNVDPSKINPSEYSDIVYWDDSNITNAGVPGRNSSNPVVNLTGVSSRSNGHKFGAYSTNNQFGDARSMDTWTYIESGKMTQLVNIEIRHADLKIESINPDLSQYFSNRTITYTIKVQNDGPSAADGAKLDIALPAGLTISSVNLSNQSAGVVLNSSSNTAQSYVASLNLPNQATLDVVIVATFTGSYNQIFANTKASILRPADLSDPDATSNGASGPMDADVECLNGAPSGVGLCNNIKYNTVNGQDLCQGTAIIPVSYALSADGTQLEHSALPTALTPQDASGNRTIAGVIAAPGIHSFYIKTQNTKRTQTNAIVRSVEAPDATIEGPLNVCVGATDNPVITFKGSGSSDGYEFSYQLNSGNVQTVTIIAGVADATVAIPLTNAGQLTYKLIAVKNLATGCSQTKNLSVVVDIQPKPTKAHIQLNN
;
A
#
# COMPACT_ATOMS: atom_id res chain seq x y z
N MET A 1 -30.66 -34.68 -36.74
CA MET A 1 -31.81 -35.62 -36.83
C MET A 1 -33.08 -35.04 -37.48
N TYR A 2 -33.23 -33.71 -37.60
CA TYR A 2 -34.38 -33.08 -38.28
C TYR A 2 -34.29 -33.06 -39.83
N CYS A 3 -33.09 -33.19 -40.42
CA CYS A 3 -32.90 -33.11 -41.87
C CYS A 3 -33.44 -34.34 -42.63
N MET A 4 -33.37 -35.55 -42.05
CA MET A 4 -33.86 -36.77 -42.72
C MET A 4 -35.40 -36.88 -42.77
N ARG A 5 -36.13 -36.23 -41.85
CA ARG A 5 -37.61 -36.23 -41.87
C ARG A 5 -38.20 -35.26 -42.90
N LEU A 6 -37.47 -34.22 -43.30
CA LEU A 6 -37.90 -33.28 -44.34
C LEU A 6 -37.82 -33.91 -45.74
N LEU A 7 -36.77 -34.71 -46.00
CA LEU A 7 -36.61 -35.43 -47.28
C LEU A 7 -37.68 -36.51 -47.51
N SER A 8 -38.19 -37.14 -46.45
CA SER A 8 -39.29 -38.11 -46.57
C SER A 8 -40.64 -37.47 -46.85
N LEU A 9 -40.91 -36.27 -46.33
CA LEU A 9 -42.15 -35.52 -46.65
C LEU A 9 -42.13 -34.96 -48.07
N LEU A 10 -40.97 -34.51 -48.58
CA LEU A 10 -40.86 -34.02 -49.95
C LEU A 10 -41.08 -35.12 -50.99
N ARG A 11 -40.63 -36.36 -50.71
CA ARG A 11 -40.90 -37.52 -51.57
C ARG A 11 -42.39 -37.87 -51.68
N LEU A 12 -43.18 -37.63 -50.63
CA LEU A 12 -44.61 -37.93 -50.63
C LEU A 12 -45.43 -36.91 -51.43
N LEU A 13 -44.98 -35.64 -51.47
CA LEU A 13 -45.63 -34.56 -52.23
C LEU A 13 -45.33 -34.60 -53.74
N LEU A 14 -44.20 -35.19 -54.15
CA LEU A 14 -43.76 -35.27 -55.55
C LEU A 14 -44.52 -36.32 -56.40
N LEU A 15 -45.35 -37.15 -55.79
CA LEU A 15 -46.13 -38.20 -56.48
C LEU A 15 -47.60 -37.80 -56.76
N ALA A 16 -48.05 -36.60 -56.36
CA ALA A 16 -49.47 -36.27 -56.31
C ALA A 16 -49.94 -35.03 -57.07
N SER A 17 -49.11 -34.32 -57.87
CA SER A 17 -49.63 -33.19 -58.66
C SER A 17 -48.84 -32.89 -59.95
N PRO A 18 -49.50 -32.44 -61.03
CA PRO A 18 -48.82 -31.97 -62.23
C PRO A 18 -48.50 -30.48 -62.06
N LEU A 19 -47.50 -30.15 -61.23
CA LEU A 19 -46.93 -28.81 -61.30
C LEU A 19 -45.99 -28.73 -62.53
N PRO A 20 -46.12 -27.70 -63.38
CA PRO A 20 -45.31 -27.59 -64.60
C PRO A 20 -43.82 -27.49 -64.26
N LEU A 21 -42.98 -28.17 -65.04
CA LEU A 21 -41.51 -28.24 -64.88
C LEU A 21 -40.85 -26.86 -64.68
N CYS A 22 -41.44 -25.78 -65.23
CA CYS A 22 -41.01 -24.40 -65.03
C CYS A 22 -41.09 -23.91 -63.57
N CYS A 23 -42.09 -24.35 -62.79
CA CYS A 23 -42.23 -23.97 -61.38
C CYS A 23 -41.19 -24.69 -60.50
N LEU A 24 -40.82 -25.93 -60.84
CA LEU A 24 -39.80 -26.69 -60.12
C LEU A 24 -38.39 -26.11 -60.38
N ALA A 25 -38.12 -25.64 -61.61
CA ALA A 25 -36.89 -24.92 -61.94
C ALA A 25 -36.79 -23.57 -61.20
N PHE A 26 -37.89 -22.82 -61.06
CA PHE A 26 -37.91 -21.57 -60.29
C PHE A 26 -37.65 -21.79 -58.78
N VAL A 27 -38.21 -22.86 -58.20
CA VAL A 27 -37.98 -23.24 -56.80
C VAL A 27 -36.54 -23.74 -56.58
N LEU A 28 -35.99 -24.54 -57.51
CA LEU A 28 -34.60 -25.01 -57.44
C LEU A 28 -33.57 -23.91 -57.67
N LEU A 29 -33.82 -22.92 -58.55
CA LEU A 29 -32.94 -21.75 -58.69
C LEU A 29 -33.03 -20.78 -57.49
N SER A 30 -34.18 -20.70 -56.80
CA SER A 30 -34.28 -19.90 -55.57
C SER A 30 -33.55 -20.50 -54.36
N LEU A 31 -33.16 -21.78 -54.43
CA LEU A 31 -32.40 -22.47 -53.39
C LEU A 31 -30.87 -22.30 -53.54
N PHE A 32 -30.41 -21.66 -54.63
CA PHE A 32 -29.00 -21.32 -54.87
C PHE A 32 -28.81 -19.80 -54.98
N THR A 33 -29.25 -19.03 -53.99
CA THR A 33 -28.74 -17.67 -53.83
C THR A 33 -27.32 -17.76 -53.30
N ASN A 34 -26.32 -17.57 -54.18
CA ASN A 34 -24.94 -17.40 -53.73
C ASN A 34 -24.91 -16.29 -52.65
N PRO A 35 -24.23 -16.49 -51.51
CA PRO A 35 -24.06 -15.43 -50.54
C PRO A 35 -23.44 -14.22 -51.25
N THR A 36 -24.16 -13.10 -51.22
CA THR A 36 -23.70 -11.83 -51.77
C THR A 36 -22.88 -11.14 -50.70
N TYR A 37 -21.61 -10.87 -50.99
CA TYR A 37 -20.67 -10.24 -50.05
C TYR A 37 -20.64 -8.73 -50.29
N ALA A 38 -20.44 -7.93 -49.25
CA ALA A 38 -19.89 -6.57 -49.31
C ALA A 38 -19.38 -6.23 -47.90
N GLU A 39 -18.63 -5.16 -47.73
CA GLU A 39 -18.23 -4.62 -46.43
C GLU A 39 -18.49 -3.10 -46.42
N GLY A 40 -19.68 -2.72 -45.97
CA GLY A 40 -20.14 -1.33 -45.99
C GLY A 40 -21.65 -1.18 -45.74
N SER A 41 -22.32 -0.35 -46.54
CA SER A 41 -23.73 -0.03 -46.33
C SER A 41 -24.68 -1.24 -46.46
N LYS A 42 -24.29 -2.27 -47.21
CA LYS A 42 -25.04 -3.54 -47.29
C LYS A 42 -25.08 -4.27 -45.94
N ASP A 43 -24.00 -4.24 -45.16
CA ASP A 43 -23.94 -4.91 -43.84
C ASP A 43 -24.75 -4.16 -42.79
N PHE A 44 -24.78 -2.83 -42.89
CA PHE A 44 -25.72 -2.02 -42.10
C PHE A 44 -27.17 -2.24 -42.52
N TYR A 45 -27.41 -2.41 -43.81
CA TYR A 45 -28.75 -2.55 -44.38
C TYR A 45 -28.87 -3.86 -45.17
N PRO A 46 -28.87 -5.04 -44.52
CA PRO A 46 -29.10 -6.31 -45.21
C PRO A 46 -30.55 -6.42 -45.70
N ALA A 47 -30.86 -7.49 -46.43
CA ALA A 47 -32.24 -7.78 -46.81
C ALA A 47 -33.09 -7.95 -45.53
N GLY A 48 -34.22 -7.25 -45.45
CA GLY A 48 -35.09 -7.27 -44.26
C GLY A 48 -34.65 -6.37 -43.10
N ALA A 49 -33.64 -5.51 -43.28
CA ALA A 49 -33.24 -4.52 -42.28
C ALA A 49 -34.42 -3.67 -41.79
N GLN A 50 -34.47 -3.42 -40.48
CA GLN A 50 -35.51 -2.63 -39.82
C GLN A 50 -35.02 -1.19 -39.59
N GLY A 51 -35.94 -0.30 -39.22
CA GLY A 51 -35.62 1.11 -38.97
C GLY A 51 -35.52 1.95 -40.25
N ASN A 52 -34.79 3.06 -40.15
CA ASN A 52 -34.48 3.97 -41.25
C ASN A 52 -33.00 3.86 -41.66
N ARG A 53 -32.72 4.21 -42.91
CA ARG A 53 -31.37 4.35 -43.44
C ARG A 53 -30.73 5.62 -42.88
N ALA A 54 -29.54 5.45 -42.33
CA ALA A 54 -28.60 6.54 -42.11
C ALA A 54 -27.65 6.60 -43.32
N PHE A 55 -27.42 7.80 -43.81
CA PHE A 55 -26.56 8.11 -44.93
C PHE A 55 -25.19 8.51 -44.40
N LEU A 56 -24.14 8.11 -45.10
CA LEU A 56 -22.78 8.48 -44.72
C LEU A 56 -22.57 9.97 -44.99
N TYR A 57 -22.29 10.74 -43.94
CA TYR A 57 -21.90 12.14 -44.06
C TYR A 57 -20.43 12.20 -44.45
N ALA A 58 -20.13 12.84 -45.58
CA ALA A 58 -18.79 12.93 -46.13
C ALA A 58 -18.44 14.36 -46.57
N ASN A 59 -18.07 15.18 -45.61
CA ASN A 59 -17.51 16.52 -45.81
C ASN A 59 -16.46 16.80 -44.72
N VAL A 60 -15.51 17.67 -45.01
CA VAL A 60 -14.42 18.10 -44.12
C VAL A 60 -14.39 19.61 -43.92
N ASP A 61 -15.46 20.33 -44.26
CA ASP A 61 -15.56 21.76 -43.99
C ASP A 61 -15.42 22.04 -42.48
N ALA A 62 -14.66 23.06 -42.14
CA ALA A 62 -14.35 23.41 -40.74
C ALA A 62 -15.36 24.38 -40.13
N THR A 63 -16.46 24.72 -40.83
CA THR A 63 -17.31 25.86 -40.48
C THR A 63 -18.71 25.47 -40.01
N ASN A 64 -19.36 24.51 -40.67
CA ASN A 64 -20.77 24.21 -40.41
C ASN A 64 -20.93 22.97 -39.52
N TYR A 65 -21.90 22.97 -38.60
CA TYR A 65 -22.31 21.78 -37.84
C TYR A 65 -21.20 21.03 -37.08
N THR A 66 -20.18 21.75 -36.62
CA THR A 66 -19.07 21.17 -35.84
C THR A 66 -19.50 20.70 -34.45
N ASP A 67 -20.68 21.10 -34.00
CA ASP A 67 -21.37 20.63 -32.79
C ASP A 67 -21.98 19.23 -32.97
N ARG A 68 -22.28 18.80 -34.20
CA ARG A 68 -22.88 17.49 -34.51
C ARG A 68 -21.88 16.51 -35.11
N PHE A 69 -20.99 17.07 -35.93
CA PHE A 69 -19.88 16.40 -36.59
C PHE A 69 -18.55 17.05 -36.17
N PRO A 70 -18.07 16.87 -34.93
CA PRO A 70 -16.78 17.42 -34.51
C PRO A 70 -15.59 16.73 -35.21
N PHE A 71 -15.77 15.49 -35.66
CA PHE A 71 -14.72 14.67 -36.27
C PHE A 71 -15.03 14.35 -37.73
N LYS A 72 -15.27 15.40 -38.51
CA LYS A 72 -15.54 15.30 -39.95
C LYS A 72 -14.46 14.56 -40.71
N THR A 73 -14.90 13.70 -41.63
CA THR A 73 -14.07 12.95 -42.59
C THR A 73 -14.76 12.94 -43.95
N ARG A 74 -14.01 12.65 -45.02
CA ARG A 74 -14.60 12.33 -46.34
C ARG A 74 -15.06 10.88 -46.37
N GLY A 75 -15.94 10.50 -45.43
CA GLY A 75 -16.40 9.12 -45.27
C GLY A 75 -15.24 8.12 -45.14
N ALA A 76 -14.22 8.43 -44.35
CA ALA A 76 -12.97 7.68 -44.30
C ALA A 76 -13.17 6.28 -43.69
N HIS A 77 -12.75 5.26 -44.43
CA HIS A 77 -12.70 3.86 -44.04
C HIS A 77 -11.29 3.33 -44.21
N PHE A 78 -10.94 2.31 -43.44
CA PHE A 78 -9.64 1.67 -43.46
C PHE A 78 -9.80 0.20 -43.77
N VAL A 79 -8.92 -0.34 -44.62
CA VAL A 79 -8.95 -1.75 -45.03
C VAL A 79 -7.56 -2.34 -44.94
N TYR A 80 -7.43 -3.43 -44.19
CA TYR A 80 -6.20 -4.22 -44.20
C TYR A 80 -6.23 -5.20 -45.39
N ALA A 81 -5.16 -5.22 -46.18
CA ALA A 81 -5.03 -6.16 -47.29
C ALA A 81 -3.59 -6.65 -47.46
N LYS A 82 -3.45 -7.93 -47.76
CA LYS A 82 -2.18 -8.64 -47.97
C LYS A 82 -1.72 -8.56 -49.42
N ALA A 83 -0.42 -8.77 -49.65
CA ALA A 83 0.15 -8.89 -50.99
C ALA A 83 -0.62 -9.96 -51.82
N GLY A 84 -1.02 -9.59 -53.04
CA GLY A 84 -1.79 -10.45 -53.94
C GLY A 84 -3.31 -10.44 -53.71
N GLU A 85 -3.80 -9.83 -52.62
CA GLU A 85 -5.23 -9.58 -52.45
C GLU A 85 -5.67 -8.39 -53.33
N THR A 86 -6.99 -8.29 -53.57
CA THR A 86 -7.59 -7.18 -54.33
C THR A 86 -8.58 -6.42 -53.46
N ILE A 87 -8.35 -5.12 -53.30
CA ILE A 87 -9.31 -4.20 -52.67
C ILE A 87 -10.33 -3.77 -53.74
N ALA A 88 -11.61 -3.91 -53.45
CA ALA A 88 -12.73 -3.53 -54.30
C ALA A 88 -13.49 -2.38 -53.63
N VAL A 89 -13.65 -1.24 -54.31
CA VAL A 89 -14.36 -0.08 -53.74
C VAL A 89 -15.46 0.42 -54.67
N ALA A 90 -16.57 0.85 -54.07
CA ALA A 90 -17.68 1.45 -54.79
C ALA A 90 -18.48 2.43 -53.93
N SER A 91 -19.15 3.39 -54.57
CA SER A 91 -20.01 4.38 -53.92
C SER A 91 -21.17 4.78 -54.83
N SER A 92 -22.31 5.10 -54.24
CA SER A 92 -23.45 5.66 -54.95
C SER A 92 -23.21 7.08 -55.48
N ALA A 93 -22.21 7.79 -54.95
CA ALA A 93 -21.88 9.16 -55.37
C ALA A 93 -20.98 9.23 -56.62
N ILE A 94 -20.43 8.10 -57.09
CA ILE A 94 -19.55 8.08 -58.27
C ILE A 94 -20.31 8.61 -59.49
N GLY A 95 -19.82 9.70 -60.06
CA GLY A 95 -20.43 10.35 -61.23
C GLY A 95 -21.58 11.28 -60.93
N VAL A 96 -21.78 11.63 -59.66
CA VAL A 96 -22.71 12.67 -59.23
C VAL A 96 -21.91 13.88 -58.75
N ASN A 97 -21.92 14.97 -59.52
CA ASN A 97 -21.18 16.21 -59.24
C ASN A 97 -19.68 15.93 -58.94
N ASN A 98 -19.21 16.28 -57.73
CA ASN A 98 -17.84 16.06 -57.31
C ASN A 98 -17.58 14.66 -56.72
N GLY A 99 -18.58 13.78 -56.74
CA GLY A 99 -18.51 12.47 -56.10
C GLY A 99 -17.45 11.56 -56.72
N ARG A 100 -16.56 11.06 -55.87
CA ARG A 100 -15.34 10.31 -56.22
C ARG A 100 -14.89 9.43 -55.06
N ILE A 101 -14.00 8.50 -55.34
CA ILE A 101 -13.34 7.68 -54.32
C ILE A 101 -11.85 8.00 -54.33
N VAL A 102 -11.27 8.24 -53.15
CA VAL A 102 -9.83 8.44 -52.99
C VAL A 102 -9.29 7.26 -52.20
N VAL A 103 -8.27 6.58 -52.74
CA VAL A 103 -7.63 5.44 -52.08
C VAL A 103 -6.17 5.77 -51.85
N THR A 104 -5.72 5.70 -50.61
CA THR A 104 -4.36 5.99 -50.19
C THR A 104 -3.70 4.74 -49.62
N SER A 105 -2.57 4.33 -50.19
CA SER A 105 -1.80 3.17 -49.71
C SER A 105 -1.06 3.42 -48.41
N PRO A 106 -0.59 2.35 -47.73
CA PRO A 106 0.27 2.48 -46.55
C PRO A 106 1.54 3.32 -46.75
N ASP A 107 2.04 3.44 -47.99
CA ASP A 107 3.19 4.28 -48.36
C ASP A 107 2.82 5.77 -48.60
N GLY A 108 1.55 6.14 -48.43
CA GLY A 108 1.02 7.49 -48.66
C GLY A 108 0.70 7.84 -50.11
N SER A 109 0.93 6.94 -51.07
CA SER A 109 0.52 7.16 -52.46
C SER A 109 -1.01 7.18 -52.56
N SER A 110 -1.57 8.26 -53.10
CA SER A 110 -3.02 8.45 -53.21
C SER A 110 -3.48 8.45 -54.67
N THR A 111 -4.53 7.68 -54.95
CA THR A 111 -5.19 7.62 -56.26
C THR A 111 -6.63 8.07 -56.13
N THR A 112 -7.04 9.03 -56.96
CA THR A 112 -8.43 9.49 -57.05
C THR A 112 -9.12 8.83 -58.25
N TYR A 113 -10.30 8.27 -58.01
CA TYR A 113 -11.15 7.67 -59.02
C TYR A 113 -12.40 8.52 -59.22
N ASN A 114 -12.45 9.21 -60.35
CA ASN A 114 -13.58 10.00 -60.84
C ASN A 114 -14.00 9.44 -62.21
N VAL A 115 -15.06 8.63 -62.21
CA VAL A 115 -15.73 7.90 -63.31
C VAL A 115 -15.05 7.84 -64.69
N ASN A 116 -14.91 6.61 -65.18
CA ASN A 116 -15.14 6.23 -66.58
C ASN A 116 -16.06 4.99 -66.59
N ASN A 117 -17.14 4.98 -67.37
CA ASN A 117 -18.00 3.81 -67.67
C ASN A 117 -18.69 3.10 -66.46
N ASN A 118 -19.23 3.83 -65.49
CA ASN A 118 -19.98 3.28 -64.33
C ASN A 118 -19.18 2.33 -63.41
N VAL A 119 -17.86 2.23 -63.56
CA VAL A 119 -17.00 1.47 -62.65
C VAL A 119 -16.91 2.19 -61.31
N GLY A 120 -17.11 1.45 -60.21
CA GLY A 120 -17.17 1.96 -58.84
C GLY A 120 -18.52 2.57 -58.45
N LEU A 121 -19.53 2.57 -59.33
CA LEU A 121 -20.86 3.09 -59.01
C LEU A 121 -21.74 1.99 -58.40
N ILE A 122 -22.34 2.27 -57.24
CA ILE A 122 -23.49 1.51 -56.72
C ILE A 122 -24.76 2.22 -57.21
N PRO A 123 -25.49 1.70 -58.22
CA PRO A 123 -26.53 2.50 -58.87
C PRO A 123 -27.85 2.57 -58.08
N ASN A 124 -28.16 1.55 -57.27
CA ASN A 124 -29.43 1.44 -56.55
C ASN A 124 -29.38 0.35 -55.46
N ARG A 125 -30.47 0.24 -54.70
CA ARG A 125 -30.66 -0.74 -53.64
C ARG A 125 -30.54 -2.20 -54.09
N ALA A 126 -31.03 -2.55 -55.28
CA ALA A 126 -30.95 -3.92 -55.78
C ALA A 126 -29.49 -4.33 -56.03
N ALA A 127 -28.69 -3.44 -56.63
CA ALA A 127 -27.27 -3.63 -56.82
C ALA A 127 -26.49 -3.68 -55.49
N GLU A 128 -26.83 -2.81 -54.53
CA GLU A 128 -26.25 -2.83 -53.17
C GLU A 128 -26.46 -4.19 -52.51
N LEU A 129 -27.68 -4.75 -52.58
CA LEU A 129 -27.98 -6.08 -52.03
C LEU A 129 -27.26 -7.22 -52.76
N GLN A 130 -26.89 -7.05 -54.02
CA GLN A 130 -26.13 -8.07 -54.77
C GLN A 130 -24.62 -8.00 -54.52
N GLY A 131 -24.09 -6.85 -54.11
CA GLY A 131 -22.67 -6.65 -53.80
C GLY A 131 -21.75 -6.53 -55.02
N PRO A 132 -20.42 -6.36 -54.82
CA PRO A 132 -19.45 -6.16 -55.86
C PRO A 132 -19.30 -7.40 -56.77
N GLY A 133 -19.19 -7.16 -58.07
CA GLY A 133 -19.04 -8.19 -59.12
C GLY A 133 -20.37 -8.75 -59.65
N LEU A 134 -21.44 -8.74 -58.85
CA LEU A 134 -22.78 -9.13 -59.29
C LEU A 134 -23.72 -7.94 -59.46
N GLY A 135 -23.82 -7.09 -58.43
CA GLY A 135 -24.69 -5.90 -58.46
C GLY A 135 -24.07 -4.71 -59.15
N TYR A 136 -22.75 -4.56 -59.07
CA TYR A 136 -22.00 -3.49 -59.69
C TYR A 136 -20.56 -3.90 -60.00
N THR A 137 -19.90 -3.18 -60.90
CA THR A 137 -18.47 -3.37 -61.18
C THR A 137 -17.65 -2.46 -60.25
N PRO A 138 -16.93 -2.98 -59.24
CA PRO A 138 -16.14 -2.16 -58.34
C PRO A 138 -14.85 -1.66 -58.99
N ILE A 139 -14.28 -0.58 -58.47
CA ILE A 139 -12.88 -0.24 -58.73
C ILE A 139 -12.02 -1.28 -58.02
N SER A 140 -11.17 -1.99 -58.75
CA SER A 140 -10.35 -3.09 -58.22
C SER A 140 -8.87 -2.69 -58.17
N ILE A 141 -8.25 -2.85 -57.00
CA ILE A 141 -6.89 -2.43 -56.71
C ILE A 141 -6.11 -3.67 -56.24
N LEU A 142 -5.19 -4.14 -57.07
CA LEU A 142 -4.30 -5.25 -56.71
C LEU A 142 -3.24 -4.76 -55.72
N VAL A 143 -3.10 -5.45 -54.60
CA VAL A 143 -2.14 -5.10 -53.55
C VAL A 143 -0.77 -5.68 -53.88
N ALA A 144 0.17 -4.81 -54.20
CA ALA A 144 1.57 -5.18 -54.39
C ALA A 144 2.27 -5.49 -53.06
N ALA A 145 3.32 -6.31 -53.08
CA ALA A 145 4.06 -6.70 -51.88
C ALA A 145 4.59 -5.50 -51.05
N ALA A 146 5.05 -4.44 -51.72
CA ALA A 146 5.54 -3.22 -51.05
C ALA A 146 4.42 -2.39 -50.37
N ARG A 147 3.14 -2.71 -50.63
CA ARG A 147 1.96 -1.98 -50.15
C ARG A 147 1.01 -2.85 -49.34
N GLU A 148 1.48 -4.00 -48.86
CA GLU A 148 0.76 -4.75 -47.84
C GLU A 148 0.59 -3.88 -46.58
N GLY A 149 -0.63 -3.83 -46.07
CA GLY A 149 -0.96 -3.07 -44.86
C GLY A 149 -2.35 -2.47 -44.89
N VAL A 150 -2.54 -1.40 -44.12
CA VAL A 150 -3.81 -0.70 -43.97
C VAL A 150 -3.90 0.47 -44.95
N TRP A 151 -4.85 0.36 -45.86
CA TRP A 151 -5.18 1.39 -46.85
C TRP A 151 -6.31 2.27 -46.33
N ARG A 152 -6.28 3.57 -46.67
CA ARG A 152 -7.34 4.52 -46.37
C ARG A 152 -8.19 4.75 -47.62
N VAL A 153 -9.51 4.56 -47.50
CA VAL A 153 -10.50 4.78 -48.54
C VAL A 153 -11.42 5.92 -48.11
N GLU A 154 -11.51 6.97 -48.91
CA GLU A 154 -12.35 8.13 -48.66
C GLU A 154 -13.43 8.23 -49.74
N PHE A 155 -14.69 8.24 -49.30
CA PHE A 155 -15.86 8.43 -50.14
C PHE A 155 -16.23 9.91 -50.18
N VAL A 156 -16.08 10.56 -51.32
CA VAL A 156 -16.36 11.98 -51.47
C VAL A 156 -17.82 12.16 -51.91
N ALA A 157 -18.59 12.93 -51.14
CA ALA A 157 -19.99 13.25 -51.45
C ALA A 157 -20.11 14.21 -52.65
N PRO A 158 -21.33 14.41 -53.22
CA PRO A 158 -21.55 15.32 -54.35
C PRO A 158 -21.03 16.76 -54.15
N VAL A 159 -21.04 17.27 -52.91
CA VAL A 159 -20.46 18.58 -52.54
C VAL A 159 -18.94 18.65 -52.69
N GLY A 160 -18.25 17.51 -52.65
CA GLY A 160 -16.79 17.46 -52.68
C GLY A 160 -16.16 17.91 -51.36
N SER A 161 -15.62 19.12 -51.34
CA SER A 161 -15.00 19.74 -50.15
C SER A 161 -15.43 21.18 -49.96
N ALA A 162 -16.52 21.57 -50.62
CA ALA A 162 -17.11 22.88 -50.44
C ALA A 162 -17.85 22.97 -49.11
N ASN A 163 -17.97 24.19 -48.57
CA ASN A 163 -18.81 24.46 -47.41
C ASN A 163 -20.27 24.19 -47.77
N SER A 164 -20.97 23.40 -46.96
CA SER A 164 -22.40 23.15 -47.16
C SER A 164 -23.14 23.13 -45.83
N SER A 165 -24.31 23.76 -45.83
CA SER A 165 -25.28 23.71 -44.73
C SER A 165 -26.34 22.59 -44.93
N ASP A 166 -26.16 21.67 -45.88
CA ASP A 166 -27.14 20.59 -46.10
C ASP A 166 -26.92 19.42 -45.12
N ILE A 167 -27.78 19.29 -44.11
CA ILE A 167 -27.79 18.15 -43.18
C ILE A 167 -29.11 17.39 -43.21
N THR A 168 -29.88 17.51 -44.31
CA THR A 168 -31.17 16.83 -44.42
C THR A 168 -31.04 15.60 -45.33
N PRO A 169 -30.76 14.41 -44.77
CA PRO A 169 -30.79 13.17 -45.53
C PRO A 169 -32.24 12.83 -45.94
N PRO A 170 -32.47 12.02 -46.98
CA PRO A 170 -33.81 11.56 -47.35
C PRO A 170 -34.47 10.64 -46.29
N ASP A 171 -35.80 10.70 -46.14
CA ASP A 171 -36.55 9.74 -45.31
C ASP A 171 -36.73 8.39 -46.04
N VAL A 172 -35.79 7.47 -45.82
CA VAL A 172 -35.79 6.16 -46.48
C VAL A 172 -35.68 5.05 -45.44
N LEU A 173 -36.64 4.13 -45.44
CA LEU A 173 -36.59 2.92 -44.61
C LEU A 173 -35.29 2.14 -44.86
N ALA A 174 -34.75 1.48 -43.86
CA ALA A 174 -33.48 0.75 -43.96
C ALA A 174 -33.46 -0.28 -45.11
N ASN A 175 -34.58 -0.99 -45.30
CA ASN A 175 -34.78 -1.93 -46.41
C ASN A 175 -35.35 -1.29 -47.69
N GLY A 176 -35.66 0.00 -47.66
CA GLY A 176 -36.29 0.72 -48.76
C GLY A 176 -35.35 0.98 -49.94
N ASN A 177 -35.96 1.29 -51.09
CA ASN A 177 -35.23 1.81 -52.24
C ASN A 177 -34.74 3.22 -51.93
N TRP A 178 -33.48 3.49 -52.27
CA TRP A 178 -32.86 4.80 -52.12
C TRP A 178 -32.43 5.35 -53.48
N THR A 179 -32.26 6.67 -53.55
CA THR A 179 -31.60 7.39 -54.63
C THR A 179 -30.43 8.20 -54.06
N GLN A 180 -29.35 8.32 -54.83
CA GLN A 180 -28.27 9.24 -54.46
C GLN A 180 -28.75 10.67 -54.67
N GLN A 181 -28.61 11.52 -53.67
CA GLN A 181 -28.89 12.96 -53.81
C GLN A 181 -27.95 13.59 -54.85
N THR A 182 -28.51 14.36 -55.78
CA THR A 182 -27.79 14.97 -56.91
C THR A 182 -27.57 16.47 -56.76
N ALA A 183 -28.01 17.08 -55.67
CA ALA A 183 -27.76 18.50 -55.41
C ALA A 183 -26.25 18.75 -55.22
N THR A 184 -25.76 19.86 -55.76
CA THR A 184 -24.32 20.22 -55.73
C THR A 184 -23.81 20.54 -54.33
N ASN A 185 -24.69 20.76 -53.37
CA ASN A 185 -24.39 21.00 -51.96
C ASN A 185 -24.59 19.75 -51.07
N SER A 186 -24.99 18.60 -51.61
CA SER A 186 -25.30 17.42 -50.80
C SER A 186 -24.07 16.81 -50.14
N ASN A 187 -24.15 16.62 -48.82
CA ASN A 187 -23.11 16.04 -47.96
C ASN A 187 -23.18 14.51 -47.83
N TYR A 188 -24.21 13.86 -48.39
CA TYR A 188 -24.57 12.49 -48.05
C TYR A 188 -24.32 11.48 -49.17
N ILE A 189 -23.97 10.26 -48.75
CA ILE A 189 -23.76 9.10 -49.61
C ILE A 189 -24.75 8.00 -49.21
N ALA A 190 -25.54 7.54 -50.18
CA ALA A 190 -26.61 6.55 -49.94
C ALA A 190 -26.10 5.12 -49.77
N ALA A 191 -25.06 4.73 -50.51
CA ALA A 191 -24.42 3.43 -50.40
C ALA A 191 -22.91 3.51 -50.65
N TRP A 192 -22.16 2.67 -49.95
CA TRP A 192 -20.70 2.59 -50.04
C TRP A 192 -20.24 1.16 -49.73
N ASP A 193 -19.12 0.77 -50.33
CA ASP A 193 -18.51 -0.55 -50.15
C ASP A 193 -16.99 -0.47 -50.24
N VAL A 194 -16.32 -1.15 -49.32
CA VAL A 194 -14.89 -1.48 -49.39
C VAL A 194 -14.76 -2.97 -49.08
N SER A 195 -14.55 -3.81 -50.08
CA SER A 195 -14.44 -5.26 -49.92
C SER A 195 -13.06 -5.78 -50.29
N VAL A 196 -12.65 -6.95 -49.76
CA VAL A 196 -11.36 -7.58 -50.10
C VAL A 196 -11.60 -8.95 -50.74
N LYS A 197 -10.96 -9.22 -51.88
CA LYS A 197 -10.80 -10.57 -52.43
C LYS A 197 -9.44 -11.11 -52.10
N ASN A 198 -9.39 -12.36 -51.63
CA ASN A 198 -8.14 -13.10 -51.54
C ASN A 198 -7.57 -13.40 -52.94
N ALA A 199 -6.32 -13.85 -53.01
CA ALA A 199 -5.66 -14.20 -54.27
C ALA A 199 -6.39 -15.32 -55.07
N GLY A 200 -7.19 -16.14 -54.40
CA GLY A 200 -8.04 -17.17 -55.02
C GLY A 200 -9.39 -16.65 -55.54
N GLY A 201 -9.68 -15.35 -55.39
CA GLY A 201 -10.91 -14.71 -55.85
C GLY A 201 -12.10 -14.76 -54.88
N ALA A 202 -11.94 -15.37 -53.69
CA ALA A 202 -12.99 -15.41 -52.68
C ALA A 202 -13.02 -14.12 -51.84
N TRP A 203 -14.23 -13.65 -51.52
CA TRP A 203 -14.44 -12.47 -50.68
C TRP A 203 -14.10 -12.77 -49.21
N LEU A 204 -13.43 -11.82 -48.56
CA LEU A 204 -13.11 -11.81 -47.14
C LEU A 204 -13.97 -10.78 -46.41
N THR A 205 -14.41 -11.11 -45.20
CA THR A 205 -15.11 -10.18 -44.28
C THR A 205 -14.21 -9.83 -43.09
N GLY A 206 -14.56 -8.80 -42.33
CA GLY A 206 -13.82 -8.37 -41.15
C GLY A 206 -12.50 -7.69 -41.45
N ARG A 207 -12.33 -7.13 -42.65
CA ARG A 207 -11.11 -6.41 -43.07
C ARG A 207 -11.25 -4.91 -42.98
N VAL A 208 -12.49 -4.42 -42.99
CA VAL A 208 -12.80 -3.00 -43.09
C VAL A 208 -13.34 -2.46 -41.77
N TYR A 209 -12.75 -1.34 -41.36
CA TYR A 209 -13.17 -0.61 -40.18
C TYR A 209 -13.19 0.90 -40.43
N ALA A 210 -13.91 1.62 -39.57
CA ALA A 210 -13.82 3.06 -39.41
C ALA A 210 -13.34 3.39 -37.99
N ASN A 211 -12.63 4.51 -37.84
CA ASN A 211 -12.33 5.06 -36.51
C ASN A 211 -13.49 5.91 -35.97
N VAL A 212 -14.23 6.54 -36.88
CA VAL A 212 -15.37 7.40 -36.56
C VAL A 212 -16.38 7.33 -37.71
N LEU A 213 -17.67 7.25 -37.36
CA LEU A 213 -18.77 7.28 -38.30
C LEU A 213 -19.56 8.57 -38.08
N ASN A 214 -19.57 9.42 -39.11
CA ASN A 214 -20.45 10.58 -39.21
C ASN A 214 -21.64 10.18 -40.08
N LEU A 215 -22.85 10.20 -39.51
CA LEU A 215 -24.04 9.69 -40.18
C LEU A 215 -25.18 10.71 -40.09
N GLY A 216 -26.05 10.71 -41.10
CA GLY A 216 -27.30 11.45 -41.08
C GLY A 216 -28.49 10.53 -41.26
N ILE A 217 -29.49 10.65 -40.42
CA ILE A 217 -30.79 9.99 -40.54
C ILE A 217 -31.88 11.06 -40.57
N TYR A 218 -33.00 10.80 -41.27
CA TYR A 218 -34.07 11.78 -41.32
C TYR A 218 -34.62 12.06 -39.91
N ASN A 219 -34.95 13.32 -39.61
CA ASN A 219 -35.37 13.81 -38.28
C ASN A 219 -36.79 13.39 -37.88
N ASN A 220 -37.19 12.16 -38.22
CA ASN A 220 -38.44 11.57 -37.76
C ASN A 220 -38.22 10.81 -36.45
N LEU A 221 -38.47 11.51 -35.36
CA LEU A 221 -38.25 11.00 -34.01
C LEU A 221 -39.50 10.33 -33.42
N THR A 222 -40.61 10.22 -34.13
CA THR A 222 -41.90 9.79 -33.53
C THR A 222 -42.17 8.30 -33.62
N GLY A 223 -41.38 7.53 -34.38
CA GLY A 223 -41.59 6.10 -34.57
C GLY A 223 -40.32 5.27 -34.41
N SER A 224 -40.42 4.11 -33.75
CA SER A 224 -39.29 3.18 -33.59
C SER A 224 -38.80 2.58 -34.91
N ASN A 225 -39.69 2.47 -35.90
CA ASN A 225 -39.35 2.08 -37.27
C ASN A 225 -38.62 3.18 -38.06
N LYS A 226 -38.40 4.36 -37.47
CA LYS A 226 -37.65 5.47 -38.04
C LYS A 226 -36.31 5.70 -37.34
N GLY A 227 -35.92 4.83 -36.41
CA GLY A 227 -34.60 4.83 -35.78
C GLY A 227 -33.55 4.10 -36.61
N PHE A 228 -32.28 4.34 -36.30
CA PHE A 228 -31.12 3.66 -36.82
C PHE A 228 -30.97 2.29 -36.14
N GLN A 229 -31.09 1.22 -36.91
CA GLN A 229 -31.04 -0.17 -36.41
C GLN A 229 -30.01 -0.98 -37.21
N VAL A 230 -28.76 -0.96 -36.76
CA VAL A 230 -27.67 -1.71 -37.39
C VAL A 230 -26.90 -2.51 -36.35
N THR A 231 -26.13 -3.49 -36.82
CA THR A 231 -25.12 -4.19 -36.03
C THR A 231 -23.73 -3.83 -36.54
N ASN A 232 -22.80 -3.56 -35.63
CA ASN A 232 -21.38 -3.43 -35.93
C ASN A 232 -20.54 -4.09 -34.83
N PHE A 233 -19.22 -4.14 -35.01
CA PHE A 233 -18.29 -4.70 -34.05
C PHE A 233 -17.20 -3.69 -33.71
N VAL A 234 -17.02 -3.39 -32.43
CA VAL A 234 -15.93 -2.54 -31.96
C VAL A 234 -14.81 -3.43 -31.44
N LEU A 235 -13.68 -3.46 -32.14
CA LEU A 235 -12.46 -4.12 -31.68
C LEU A 235 -11.65 -3.12 -30.84
N THR A 236 -11.30 -3.51 -29.63
CA THR A 236 -10.47 -2.73 -28.70
C THR A 236 -8.98 -2.97 -28.94
N GLU A 237 -8.16 -2.06 -28.46
CA GLU A 237 -6.70 -2.17 -28.59
C GLU A 237 -6.16 -3.40 -27.84
N ASP A 238 -6.81 -3.76 -26.74
CA ASP A 238 -6.55 -4.96 -25.93
C ASP A 238 -6.90 -6.28 -26.65
N GLY A 239 -7.40 -6.23 -27.89
CA GLY A 239 -7.68 -7.41 -28.72
C GLY A 239 -9.06 -8.04 -28.53
N ARG A 240 -9.96 -7.39 -27.79
CA ARG A 240 -11.32 -7.86 -27.49
C ARG A 240 -12.33 -7.13 -28.36
N ALA A 241 -13.39 -7.80 -28.79
CA ALA A 241 -14.43 -7.17 -29.59
C ALA A 241 -15.79 -7.15 -28.88
N TYR A 242 -16.56 -6.11 -29.15
CA TYR A 242 -17.94 -5.95 -28.68
C TYR A 242 -18.86 -5.91 -29.89
N ARG A 243 -19.95 -6.69 -29.87
CA ARG A 243 -21.06 -6.51 -30.80
C ARG A 243 -21.90 -5.35 -30.30
N ILE A 244 -22.15 -4.40 -31.18
CA ILE A 244 -22.97 -3.22 -30.90
C ILE A 244 -24.21 -3.27 -31.77
N GLN A 245 -25.38 -3.11 -31.16
CA GLN A 245 -26.64 -2.95 -31.87
C GLN A 245 -27.26 -1.61 -31.48
N SER A 246 -27.44 -0.73 -32.46
CA SER A 246 -27.92 0.65 -32.21
C SER A 246 -29.39 0.71 -31.77
N ASN A 247 -30.15 -0.35 -32.06
CA ASN A 247 -31.47 -0.62 -31.49
C ASN A 247 -32.45 0.57 -31.57
N GLY A 248 -32.45 1.32 -32.67
CA GLY A 248 -33.50 2.30 -32.96
C GLY A 248 -33.24 3.70 -32.41
N ASN A 249 -32.02 4.02 -31.99
CA ASN A 249 -31.64 5.40 -31.70
C ASN A 249 -31.79 6.31 -32.94
N ASN A 250 -31.97 7.61 -32.74
CA ASN A 250 -32.01 8.57 -33.83
C ASN A 250 -31.26 9.82 -33.39
N GLY A 251 -30.31 10.20 -34.24
CA GLY A 251 -29.36 11.27 -34.00
C GLY A 251 -29.38 12.35 -35.08
N HIS A 252 -30.39 12.40 -35.97
CA HIS A 252 -30.54 13.27 -37.15
C HIS A 252 -29.26 13.56 -37.94
N ALA A 253 -28.32 14.32 -37.37
CA ALA A 253 -26.92 14.41 -37.72
C ALA A 253 -26.05 14.05 -36.49
N PHE A 254 -25.36 12.91 -36.49
CA PHE A 254 -24.63 12.43 -35.31
C PHE A 254 -23.25 11.83 -35.63
N THR A 255 -22.42 11.78 -34.59
CA THR A 255 -21.10 11.12 -34.63
C THR A 255 -21.05 9.95 -33.64
N PHE A 256 -20.54 8.81 -34.10
CA PHE A 256 -20.28 7.62 -33.29
C PHE A 256 -18.83 7.17 -33.47
N PHE A 257 -18.13 6.96 -32.35
CA PHE A 257 -16.81 6.34 -32.30
C PHE A 257 -16.65 5.58 -30.98
N SER A 258 -15.49 4.96 -30.77
CA SER A 258 -15.15 4.29 -29.52
C SER A 258 -13.68 4.52 -29.16
N ASN A 259 -13.39 4.65 -27.87
CA ASN A 259 -12.06 4.86 -27.33
C ASN A 259 -11.92 4.19 -25.94
N ASN A 260 -10.73 4.23 -25.37
CA ASN A 260 -10.41 3.57 -24.09
C ASN A 260 -10.76 4.40 -22.85
N ASN A 261 -11.19 5.66 -23.00
CA ASN A 261 -11.34 6.58 -21.87
C ASN A 261 -12.47 7.61 -21.99
N GLY A 262 -13.35 7.47 -22.99
CA GLY A 262 -14.53 8.31 -23.18
C GLY A 262 -14.17 9.78 -23.30
N PHE A 263 -14.91 10.62 -22.58
CA PHE A 263 -14.50 12.00 -22.34
C PHE A 263 -13.50 12.04 -21.20
N ALA A 264 -12.26 12.44 -21.50
CA ALA A 264 -11.15 12.40 -20.56
C ALA A 264 -10.51 13.77 -20.33
N ILE A 265 -9.80 13.91 -19.21
CA ILE A 265 -8.90 15.04 -18.96
C ILE A 265 -7.52 14.44 -18.70
N ASN A 266 -6.53 14.80 -19.53
CA ASN A 266 -5.17 14.24 -19.46
C ASN A 266 -5.14 12.70 -19.49
N GLY A 267 -6.04 12.09 -20.28
CA GLY A 267 -6.13 10.63 -20.43
C GLY A 267 -6.91 9.90 -19.33
N VAL A 268 -7.36 10.60 -18.28
CA VAL A 268 -8.20 10.04 -17.22
C VAL A 268 -9.68 10.22 -17.58
N PRO A 269 -10.48 9.14 -17.65
CA PRO A 269 -11.91 9.24 -17.93
C PRO A 269 -12.61 10.11 -16.90
N THR A 270 -13.51 10.99 -17.36
CA THR A 270 -14.37 11.78 -16.46
C THR A 270 -15.54 10.95 -15.92
N TYR A 271 -15.83 9.80 -16.54
CA TYR A 271 -16.97 8.94 -16.26
C TYR A 271 -18.30 9.68 -16.31
N LYS A 272 -18.44 10.65 -17.22
CA LYS A 272 -19.62 11.51 -17.33
C LYS A 272 -19.93 11.88 -18.77
N SER A 273 -21.22 11.88 -19.09
CA SER A 273 -21.74 12.52 -20.29
C SER A 273 -21.59 14.06 -20.19
N LEU A 274 -21.49 14.72 -21.34
CA LEU A 274 -21.33 16.17 -21.44
C LEU A 274 -22.63 16.84 -21.86
N ASN A 275 -22.93 17.96 -21.20
CA ASN A 275 -24.13 18.77 -21.45
C ASN A 275 -24.05 19.63 -22.73
N ALA A 276 -23.00 19.45 -23.53
CA ALA A 276 -22.77 20.16 -24.79
C ALA A 276 -21.88 19.31 -25.71
N SER A 277 -22.05 19.47 -27.01
CA SER A 277 -21.25 18.79 -28.06
C SER A 277 -20.34 19.72 -28.87
N ASN A 278 -20.24 20.99 -28.49
CA ASN A 278 -19.39 21.96 -29.18
C ASN A 278 -17.89 21.73 -28.90
N ALA A 279 -17.03 22.37 -29.69
CA ALA A 279 -15.58 22.22 -29.60
C ALA A 279 -15.02 22.53 -28.19
N ALA A 280 -15.62 23.46 -27.46
CA ALA A 280 -15.17 23.80 -26.10
C ALA A 280 -15.44 22.65 -25.11
N ALA A 281 -16.61 22.01 -25.20
CA ALA A 281 -16.96 20.85 -24.38
C ALA A 281 -16.07 19.63 -24.68
N LEU A 282 -15.64 19.47 -25.94
CA LEU A 282 -14.86 18.32 -26.41
C LEU A 282 -13.34 18.50 -26.33
N THR A 283 -12.84 19.56 -25.68
CA THR A 283 -11.39 19.87 -25.64
C THR A 283 -10.52 18.76 -25.04
N GLY A 284 -11.03 17.98 -24.09
CA GLY A 284 -10.32 16.86 -23.47
C GLY A 284 -10.40 15.54 -24.24
N LEU A 285 -11.26 15.47 -25.26
CA LEU A 285 -11.50 14.26 -26.03
C LEU A 285 -10.38 14.02 -27.06
N HIS A 286 -9.88 12.79 -27.10
CA HIS A 286 -8.94 12.36 -28.13
C HIS A 286 -9.60 12.37 -29.51
N ASP A 287 -8.99 13.05 -30.48
CA ASP A 287 -9.49 13.10 -31.86
C ASP A 287 -9.30 11.71 -32.54
N PRO A 288 -10.40 10.99 -32.89
CA PRO A 288 -10.33 9.65 -33.46
C PRO A 288 -9.74 9.59 -34.87
N ARG A 289 -9.47 10.75 -35.49
CA ARG A 289 -8.80 10.85 -36.80
C ARG A 289 -7.28 10.87 -36.66
N GLY A 290 -6.77 11.10 -35.45
CA GLY A 290 -5.35 11.22 -35.14
C GLY A 290 -4.66 9.87 -34.88
N LEU A 291 -3.39 9.97 -34.47
CA LEU A 291 -2.63 8.83 -33.95
C LEU A 291 -2.93 8.62 -32.47
N ASP A 292 -3.11 7.37 -32.09
CA ASP A 292 -3.10 6.93 -30.69
C ASP A 292 -1.80 7.35 -29.97
N ASN A 293 -1.89 7.58 -28.67
CA ASN A 293 -0.73 7.82 -27.80
C ASN A 293 -0.72 6.85 -26.61
N ALA A 294 0.18 7.05 -25.64
CA ALA A 294 0.31 6.15 -24.50
C ALA A 294 -0.98 6.05 -23.65
N LEU A 295 -1.77 7.12 -23.57
CA LEU A 295 -2.95 7.23 -22.71
C LEU A 295 -4.27 7.10 -23.47
N ASN A 296 -4.30 7.50 -24.74
CA ASN A 296 -5.52 7.60 -25.53
C ASN A 296 -5.44 6.70 -26.76
N LYS A 297 -6.45 5.85 -26.92
CA LYS A 297 -6.58 4.86 -27.99
C LYS A 297 -7.94 5.02 -28.66
N THR A 298 -7.98 5.05 -29.99
CA THR A 298 -9.20 4.97 -30.78
C THR A 298 -9.45 3.55 -31.24
N HIS A 299 -10.59 2.99 -30.83
CA HIS A 299 -11.01 1.65 -31.20
C HIS A 299 -11.62 1.59 -32.60
N LYS A 300 -11.70 0.38 -33.14
CA LYS A 300 -12.00 0.16 -34.57
C LYS A 300 -13.42 -0.37 -34.73
N ILE A 301 -14.24 0.36 -35.49
CA ILE A 301 -15.62 -0.03 -35.80
C ILE A 301 -15.64 -0.82 -37.10
N PHE A 302 -15.79 -2.14 -37.00
CA PHE A 302 -15.95 -3.05 -38.14
C PHE A 302 -17.42 -3.28 -38.48
N TYR A 303 -17.70 -3.48 -39.77
CA TYR A 303 -19.03 -3.89 -40.26
C TYR A 303 -19.36 -5.34 -39.88
N ASN A 304 -18.38 -6.22 -40.02
CA ASN A 304 -18.46 -7.63 -39.65
C ASN A 304 -17.50 -7.94 -38.50
N ARG A 305 -17.53 -9.19 -38.01
CA ARG A 305 -16.55 -9.66 -37.03
C ARG A 305 -15.13 -9.50 -37.60
N PRO A 306 -14.16 -8.97 -36.83
CA PRO A 306 -12.79 -8.82 -37.29
C PRO A 306 -12.21 -10.14 -37.83
N ASN A 307 -11.51 -10.08 -38.97
CA ASN A 307 -11.02 -11.30 -39.61
C ASN A 307 -9.99 -12.01 -38.73
N VAL A 308 -9.97 -13.33 -38.80
CA VAL A 308 -9.06 -14.18 -38.05
C VAL A 308 -7.59 -13.90 -38.35
N ASP A 309 -7.28 -13.45 -39.55
CA ASP A 309 -5.93 -13.34 -40.10
C ASP A 309 -5.40 -11.89 -40.15
N LEU A 310 -6.05 -10.96 -39.45
CA LEU A 310 -5.48 -9.64 -39.13
C LEU A 310 -4.22 -9.82 -38.26
N PRO A 311 -3.10 -9.13 -38.56
CA PRO A 311 -1.91 -9.15 -37.70
C PRO A 311 -2.13 -8.29 -36.44
N GLU A 312 -1.19 -8.32 -35.49
CA GLU A 312 -1.26 -7.45 -34.31
C GLU A 312 -1.08 -5.97 -34.65
N THR A 313 -0.20 -5.67 -35.60
CA THR A 313 0.07 -4.33 -36.12
C THR A 313 0.35 -4.38 -37.62
N SER A 314 0.16 -3.26 -38.32
CA SER A 314 0.57 -3.12 -39.72
C SER A 314 0.87 -1.68 -40.10
N LYS A 315 1.59 -1.49 -41.22
CA LYS A 315 1.84 -0.17 -41.82
C LYS A 315 0.52 0.45 -42.27
N ALA A 316 0.38 1.75 -42.06
CA ALA A 316 -0.82 2.49 -42.39
C ALA A 316 -0.50 3.93 -42.76
N PHE A 317 -1.33 4.54 -43.60
CA PHE A 317 -1.35 6.00 -43.77
C PHE A 317 -2.53 6.57 -42.99
N ILE A 318 -2.26 7.12 -41.80
CA ILE A 318 -3.29 7.75 -40.95
C ILE A 318 -3.27 9.25 -41.21
N THR A 319 -2.17 9.91 -40.82
CA THR A 319 -1.90 11.33 -41.06
C THR A 319 -0.61 11.58 -41.84
N ALA A 320 0.32 10.62 -41.88
CA ALA A 320 1.59 10.71 -42.59
C ALA A 320 2.11 9.31 -43.01
N ILE A 321 3.19 9.30 -43.80
CA ILE A 321 3.91 8.07 -44.16
C ILE A 321 4.65 7.46 -42.96
N ASP A 322 5.07 6.19 -43.09
CA ASP A 322 5.84 5.44 -42.07
C ASP A 322 5.14 5.27 -40.72
N GLN A 323 3.81 5.37 -40.70
CA GLN A 323 2.99 5.12 -39.52
C GLN A 323 2.55 3.66 -39.46
N THR A 324 2.22 3.22 -38.24
CA THR A 324 1.64 1.90 -37.98
C THR A 324 0.39 2.05 -37.12
N THR A 325 -0.56 1.14 -37.30
CA THR A 325 -1.69 0.96 -36.38
C THR A 325 -1.71 -0.45 -35.84
N TRP A 326 -2.18 -0.61 -34.61
CA TRP A 326 -2.63 -1.91 -34.11
C TRP A 326 -3.84 -2.37 -34.92
N LEU A 327 -4.06 -3.69 -34.99
CA LEU A 327 -5.23 -4.32 -35.60
C LEU A 327 -5.80 -5.34 -34.63
N LYS A 328 -5.21 -6.54 -34.52
CA LYS A 328 -5.73 -7.62 -33.66
C LYS A 328 -4.67 -8.11 -32.70
N ARG A 329 -4.62 -7.54 -31.49
CA ARG A 329 -3.72 -8.00 -30.44
C ARG A 329 -4.23 -9.26 -29.76
N THR A 330 -3.31 -10.00 -29.14
CA THR A 330 -3.67 -11.13 -28.29
C THR A 330 -4.29 -10.63 -26.99
N ALA A 331 -5.55 -10.96 -26.75
CA ALA A 331 -6.28 -10.52 -25.57
C ALA A 331 -5.94 -11.33 -24.32
N VAL A 332 -5.57 -10.62 -23.26
CA VAL A 332 -5.26 -11.17 -21.94
C VAL A 332 -6.50 -11.07 -21.05
N LEU A 333 -6.93 -12.18 -20.46
CA LEU A 333 -8.01 -12.14 -19.48
C LEU A 333 -7.51 -11.51 -18.18
N PRO A 334 -8.27 -10.57 -17.58
CA PRO A 334 -7.91 -10.00 -16.28
C PRO A 334 -8.01 -11.09 -15.21
N VAL A 335 -6.96 -11.23 -14.40
CA VAL A 335 -6.92 -12.11 -13.23
C VAL A 335 -5.96 -11.56 -12.18
N ILE A 336 -6.31 -11.78 -10.91
CA ILE A 336 -5.44 -11.55 -9.75
C ILE A 336 -4.91 -12.90 -9.27
N THR A 337 -3.59 -12.97 -9.05
CA THR A 337 -2.89 -14.17 -8.56
C THR A 337 -1.90 -13.80 -7.46
N ASN A 338 -1.35 -14.80 -6.77
CA ASN A 338 -0.34 -14.60 -5.71
C ASN A 338 -0.77 -13.61 -4.62
N LEU A 339 -2.04 -13.62 -4.23
CA LEU A 339 -2.54 -12.78 -3.15
C LEU A 339 -1.91 -13.21 -1.83
N LYS A 340 -1.25 -12.27 -1.16
CA LYS A 340 -0.66 -12.43 0.17
C LYS A 340 -0.98 -11.23 1.05
N ILE A 341 -0.99 -11.46 2.35
CA ILE A 341 -1.10 -10.43 3.37
C ILE A 341 0.14 -10.54 4.26
N LEU A 342 0.97 -9.51 4.24
CA LEU A 342 2.16 -9.39 5.06
C LEU A 342 1.91 -8.30 6.10
N GLY A 343 2.35 -8.47 7.34
CA GLY A 343 2.43 -7.33 8.25
C GLY A 343 3.35 -6.24 7.68
N VAL A 344 3.18 -4.99 8.12
CA VAL A 344 3.98 -3.85 7.64
C VAL A 344 5.48 -4.09 7.79
N GLU A 345 5.89 -4.87 8.78
CA GLU A 345 7.29 -5.19 9.09
C GLU A 345 7.77 -6.46 8.34
N GLY A 346 6.94 -7.03 7.46
CA GLY A 346 7.32 -8.01 6.44
C GLY A 346 7.00 -9.48 6.75
N THR A 347 6.31 -9.78 7.85
CA THR A 347 5.98 -11.18 8.19
C THR A 347 4.68 -11.62 7.52
N GLU A 348 4.73 -12.71 6.74
CA GLU A 348 3.55 -13.24 6.04
C GLU A 348 2.55 -13.83 7.04
N GLY A 349 1.28 -13.42 6.93
CA GLY A 349 0.18 -13.90 7.76
C GLY A 349 0.19 -13.42 9.22
N LYS A 350 1.15 -12.59 9.64
CA LYS A 350 1.17 -11.99 10.99
C LYS A 350 1.07 -10.48 10.87
N VAL A 351 0.16 -9.89 11.64
CA VAL A 351 -0.22 -8.49 11.47
C VAL A 351 -0.30 -7.81 12.83
N SER A 352 0.41 -6.70 12.98
CA SER A 352 0.29 -5.81 14.13
C SER A 352 -0.73 -4.70 13.84
N TYR A 353 -1.07 -3.89 14.85
CA TYR A 353 -1.91 -2.71 14.66
C TYR A 353 -1.23 -1.58 13.88
N LYS A 354 0.01 -1.75 13.42
CA LYS A 354 0.65 -0.85 12.45
C LYS A 354 0.06 -1.00 11.04
N GLY A 355 -0.57 -2.14 10.75
CA GLY A 355 -1.09 -2.42 9.41
C GLY A 355 -0.57 -3.71 8.80
N ALA A 356 -1.07 -3.96 7.60
CA ALA A 356 -0.60 -4.99 6.69
C ALA A 356 -0.46 -4.44 5.26
N LYS A 357 0.43 -5.08 4.49
CA LYS A 357 0.56 -4.94 3.05
C LYS A 357 -0.13 -6.12 2.38
N ILE A 358 -1.11 -5.84 1.55
CA ILE A 358 -1.75 -6.83 0.68
C ILE A 358 -1.04 -6.77 -0.66
N THR A 359 -0.41 -7.88 -1.05
CA THR A 359 0.37 -7.97 -2.30
C THR A 359 -0.27 -8.94 -3.25
N PHE A 360 -0.24 -8.65 -4.55
CA PHE A 360 -0.78 -9.54 -5.58
C PHE A 360 -0.19 -9.25 -6.95
N ASN A 361 -0.36 -10.18 -7.89
CA ASN A 361 -0.02 -10.01 -9.30
C ASN A 361 -1.28 -9.83 -10.14
N ALA A 362 -1.32 -8.79 -10.97
CA ALA A 362 -2.38 -8.55 -11.95
C ALA A 362 -1.90 -8.92 -13.37
N SER A 363 -2.73 -9.62 -14.15
CA SER A 363 -2.39 -10.02 -15.54
C SER A 363 -2.42 -8.86 -16.54
N ALA A 364 -3.13 -7.78 -16.21
CA ALA A 364 -3.28 -6.57 -17.02
C ALA A 364 -3.41 -5.35 -16.10
N SER A 365 -3.13 -4.15 -16.64
CA SER A 365 -3.42 -2.90 -15.95
C SER A 365 -4.92 -2.62 -15.91
N GLY A 366 -5.38 -1.92 -14.87
CA GLY A 366 -6.77 -1.51 -14.74
C GLY A 366 -7.15 -1.16 -13.31
N SER A 367 -8.36 -1.50 -12.87
CA SER A 367 -8.81 -1.28 -11.49
C SER A 367 -9.11 -2.58 -10.77
N TYR A 368 -8.81 -2.65 -9.48
CA TYR A 368 -9.07 -3.83 -8.65
C TYR A 368 -10.01 -3.50 -7.50
N LYS A 369 -10.68 -4.54 -7.01
CA LYS A 369 -11.37 -4.54 -5.72
C LYS A 369 -10.95 -5.77 -4.93
N ILE A 370 -10.56 -5.55 -3.68
CA ILE A 370 -10.28 -6.59 -2.68
C ILE A 370 -11.33 -6.43 -1.58
N THR A 371 -12.07 -7.50 -1.31
CA THR A 371 -13.02 -7.58 -0.21
C THR A 371 -12.48 -8.56 0.81
N ILE A 372 -12.19 -8.09 2.02
CA ILE A 372 -11.83 -8.92 3.16
C ILE A 372 -13.11 -9.07 4.00
N PRO A 373 -13.78 -10.23 3.93
CA PRO A 373 -15.01 -10.43 4.70
C PRO A 373 -14.70 -10.55 6.18
N MET A 374 -15.54 -9.95 7.01
CA MET A 374 -15.38 -9.95 8.47
C MET A 374 -16.46 -10.82 9.11
N ALA A 375 -16.06 -11.74 9.99
CA ALA A 375 -17.02 -12.59 10.72
C ALA A 375 -17.93 -11.76 11.64
N ASN A 376 -17.37 -10.70 12.24
CA ASN A 376 -18.07 -9.71 13.05
C ASN A 376 -17.70 -8.33 12.52
N GLY A 377 -18.69 -7.51 12.15
CA GLY A 377 -18.48 -6.17 11.58
C GLY A 377 -18.82 -6.09 10.09
N ALA A 378 -18.47 -4.96 9.47
CA ALA A 378 -18.67 -4.76 8.04
C ALA A 378 -17.44 -5.23 7.25
N ASP A 379 -17.65 -5.79 6.06
CA ASP A 379 -16.57 -6.19 5.16
C ASP A 379 -15.65 -5.02 4.84
N ARG A 380 -14.34 -5.28 4.82
CA ARG A 380 -13.37 -4.28 4.37
C ARG A 380 -13.26 -4.34 2.86
N ILE A 381 -13.65 -3.25 2.19
CA ILE A 381 -13.51 -3.09 0.74
C ILE A 381 -12.35 -2.14 0.43
N ILE A 382 -11.40 -2.59 -0.38
CA ILE A 382 -10.24 -1.83 -0.83
C ILE A 382 -10.28 -1.78 -2.36
N ASN A 383 -10.42 -0.57 -2.92
CA ASN A 383 -10.38 -0.33 -4.35
C ASN A 383 -9.08 0.41 -4.71
N GLY A 384 -8.56 0.17 -5.92
CA GLY A 384 -7.38 0.88 -6.41
C GLY A 384 -7.11 0.62 -7.88
N ALA A 385 -6.04 1.25 -8.39
CA ALA A 385 -5.52 0.98 -9.72
C ALA A 385 -4.45 -0.11 -9.66
N ALA A 386 -4.51 -1.07 -10.56
CA ALA A 386 -3.49 -2.10 -10.74
C ALA A 386 -2.61 -1.77 -11.94
N ILE A 387 -1.29 -1.97 -11.78
CA ILE A 387 -0.36 -2.12 -12.90
C ILE A 387 -0.25 -3.60 -13.26
N GLN A 388 0.12 -3.91 -14.51
CA GLN A 388 0.44 -5.30 -14.87
C GLN A 388 1.66 -5.79 -14.06
N GLY A 389 1.57 -7.00 -13.51
CA GLY A 389 2.60 -7.55 -12.62
C GLY A 389 2.32 -7.27 -11.14
N TYR A 390 3.36 -6.95 -10.37
CA TYR A 390 3.31 -6.82 -8.91
C TYR A 390 2.59 -5.56 -8.45
N ASN A 391 1.69 -5.70 -7.47
CA ASN A 391 0.96 -4.63 -6.82
C ASN A 391 0.99 -4.80 -5.30
N GLU A 392 0.93 -3.68 -4.57
CA GLU A 392 0.92 -3.63 -3.11
C GLU A 392 -0.08 -2.56 -2.65
N VAL A 393 -0.90 -2.87 -1.64
CA VAL A 393 -1.83 -1.94 -1.01
C VAL A 393 -1.85 -2.08 0.51
N PHE A 394 -1.96 -0.95 1.21
CA PHE A 394 -2.00 -0.92 2.67
C PHE A 394 -3.40 -1.23 3.22
N TRP A 395 -3.44 -2.02 4.29
CA TRP A 395 -4.62 -2.24 5.12
C TRP A 395 -4.29 -1.89 6.58
N ASP A 396 -5.14 -1.09 7.20
CA ASP A 396 -5.03 -0.54 8.56
C ASP A 396 -5.51 -1.50 9.66
N VAL A 397 -5.82 -2.76 9.32
CA VAL A 397 -6.35 -3.78 10.26
C VAL A 397 -7.71 -3.40 10.84
N LYS A 398 -8.45 -2.54 10.13
CA LYS A 398 -9.82 -2.16 10.49
C LYS A 398 -10.85 -2.88 9.63
N ASP A 399 -12.02 -3.09 10.21
CA ASP A 399 -13.22 -3.50 9.49
C ASP A 399 -13.77 -2.36 8.61
N GLY A 400 -14.89 -2.60 7.92
CA GLY A 400 -15.59 -1.59 7.10
C GLY A 400 -16.22 -0.45 7.90
N ASN A 401 -16.38 -0.59 9.22
CA ASN A 401 -16.89 0.44 10.12
C ASN A 401 -15.77 1.30 10.75
N GLY A 402 -14.50 0.95 10.49
CA GLY A 402 -13.34 1.65 11.02
C GLY A 402 -12.88 1.16 12.41
N ASN A 403 -13.40 0.04 12.90
CA ASN A 403 -12.98 -0.57 14.17
C ASN A 403 -11.78 -1.47 13.95
N LEU A 404 -10.79 -1.42 14.85
CA LEU A 404 -9.66 -2.36 14.84
C LEU A 404 -10.16 -3.79 15.10
N LEU A 405 -9.59 -4.74 14.39
CA LEU A 405 -9.87 -6.15 14.62
C LEU A 405 -9.30 -6.63 15.97
N PRO A 406 -10.00 -7.53 16.69
CA PRO A 406 -9.48 -8.09 17.93
C PRO A 406 -8.23 -8.97 17.67
N PRO A 407 -7.30 -9.08 18.63
CA PRO A 407 -6.16 -9.98 18.50
C PRO A 407 -6.60 -11.44 18.38
N GLY A 408 -5.88 -12.22 17.58
CA GLY A 408 -6.12 -13.64 17.36
C GLY A 408 -6.11 -14.05 15.88
N PRO A 409 -6.25 -15.37 15.61
CA PRO A 409 -6.30 -15.89 14.26
C PRO A 409 -7.64 -15.57 13.58
N ILE A 410 -7.57 -15.20 12.32
CA ILE A 410 -8.70 -15.06 11.40
C ILE A 410 -8.36 -15.74 10.06
N THR A 411 -9.37 -16.30 9.40
CA THR A 411 -9.21 -16.93 8.09
C THR A 411 -10.25 -16.39 7.12
N PRO A 412 -10.15 -15.11 6.70
CA PRO A 412 -11.07 -14.55 5.72
C PRO A 412 -10.94 -15.26 4.36
N LEU A 413 -12.09 -15.50 3.74
CA LEU A 413 -12.17 -15.88 2.32
C LEU A 413 -12.11 -14.61 1.48
N VAL A 414 -10.90 -14.10 1.25
CA VAL A 414 -10.70 -12.82 0.56
C VAL A 414 -11.17 -12.94 -0.89
N GLU A 415 -12.10 -12.07 -1.28
CA GLU A 415 -12.61 -11.97 -2.65
C GLU A 415 -11.85 -10.88 -3.40
N THR A 416 -11.35 -11.19 -4.58
CA THR A 416 -10.66 -10.25 -5.46
C THR A 416 -11.24 -10.31 -6.86
N PHE A 417 -11.27 -9.17 -7.55
CA PHE A 417 -11.47 -9.15 -9.00
C PHE A 417 -10.77 -7.94 -9.61
N LEU A 418 -10.47 -8.04 -10.91
CA LEU A 418 -9.76 -7.05 -11.71
C LEU A 418 -10.64 -6.63 -12.88
N ARG A 419 -10.70 -5.34 -13.15
CA ARG A 419 -11.28 -4.75 -14.35
C ARG A 419 -10.16 -4.27 -15.24
N SER A 420 -10.24 -4.57 -16.53
CA SER A 420 -9.28 -4.15 -17.55
C SER A 420 -10.01 -3.84 -18.85
N ALA A 421 -9.28 -3.39 -19.87
CA ALA A 421 -9.81 -3.14 -21.22
C ALA A 421 -11.09 -2.31 -21.19
N GLU A 422 -11.01 -1.18 -20.51
CA GLU A 422 -12.08 -0.18 -20.46
C GLU A 422 -12.37 0.33 -21.86
N VAL A 423 -13.66 0.39 -22.20
CA VAL A 423 -14.13 0.82 -23.51
C VAL A 423 -15.34 1.72 -23.38
N HIS A 424 -15.32 2.82 -24.11
CA HIS A 424 -16.37 3.82 -24.15
C HIS A 424 -16.97 3.91 -25.55
N PHE A 425 -18.24 4.31 -25.60
CA PHE A 425 -19.05 4.45 -26.80
C PHE A 425 -19.69 5.84 -26.86
N PRO A 426 -18.92 6.91 -27.10
CA PRO A 426 -19.47 8.25 -27.17
C PRO A 426 -20.45 8.41 -28.34
N TYR A 427 -21.65 8.87 -28.03
CA TYR A 427 -22.61 9.40 -28.99
C TYR A 427 -22.62 10.93 -28.91
N ILE A 428 -22.29 11.59 -30.01
CA ILE A 428 -22.32 13.05 -30.11
C ILE A 428 -23.54 13.45 -30.93
N ASP A 429 -24.38 14.28 -30.34
CA ASP A 429 -25.64 14.77 -30.90
C ASP A 429 -26.64 13.65 -31.27
N MET A 430 -26.70 12.60 -30.45
CA MET A 430 -27.74 11.57 -30.60
C MET A 430 -28.99 12.04 -29.86
N GLU A 431 -30.03 12.52 -30.55
CA GLU A 431 -31.17 13.14 -29.87
C GLU A 431 -31.90 12.18 -28.93
N ILE A 432 -32.09 10.93 -29.36
CA ILE A 432 -32.84 9.92 -28.61
C ILE A 432 -32.22 8.51 -28.73
N ASN A 433 -32.33 7.74 -27.64
CA ASN A 433 -32.01 6.32 -27.57
C ASN A 433 -33.09 5.55 -26.75
N PRO A 434 -34.36 5.52 -27.19
CA PRO A 434 -35.46 5.09 -26.31
C PRO A 434 -35.44 3.59 -25.96
N GLN A 435 -34.83 2.77 -26.82
CA GLN A 435 -34.74 1.31 -26.62
C GLN A 435 -33.39 0.88 -26.02
N GLY A 436 -32.39 1.77 -25.98
CA GLY A 436 -31.06 1.52 -25.42
C GLY A 436 -30.15 0.81 -26.40
N ILE A 437 -28.87 1.17 -26.42
CA ILE A 437 -27.84 0.51 -27.22
C ILE A 437 -27.49 -0.84 -26.61
N ILE A 438 -27.46 -1.91 -27.42
CA ILE A 438 -27.04 -3.22 -26.93
C ILE A 438 -25.54 -3.37 -27.19
N ILE A 439 -24.78 -3.62 -26.13
CA ILE A 439 -23.33 -3.78 -26.16
C ILE A 439 -23.02 -5.14 -25.52
N GLU A 440 -22.42 -6.04 -26.30
CA GLU A 440 -22.18 -7.42 -25.89
C GLU A 440 -20.72 -7.82 -26.16
N LEU A 441 -20.01 -8.18 -25.10
CA LEU A 441 -18.65 -8.71 -25.20
C LEU A 441 -18.67 -10.04 -25.97
N THR A 442 -17.81 -10.15 -26.96
CA THR A 442 -17.65 -11.38 -27.74
C THR A 442 -16.64 -12.33 -27.10
N GLU A 443 -16.70 -13.61 -27.51
CA GLU A 443 -15.76 -14.65 -27.13
C GLU A 443 -14.30 -14.20 -27.32
N ASN A 444 -13.43 -14.60 -26.38
CA ASN A 444 -12.00 -14.36 -26.47
C ASN A 444 -11.29 -15.37 -27.40
N ASN A 445 -11.77 -15.46 -28.64
CA ASN A 445 -11.19 -16.30 -29.68
C ASN A 445 -11.33 -15.59 -31.04
N THR A 446 -10.83 -16.22 -32.11
CA THR A 446 -10.86 -15.62 -33.44
C THR A 446 -12.24 -15.56 -34.07
N SER A 447 -13.24 -16.24 -33.50
CA SER A 447 -14.60 -16.29 -34.05
C SER A 447 -15.46 -15.09 -33.63
N TYR A 448 -15.13 -14.41 -32.52
CA TYR A 448 -15.88 -13.26 -31.99
C TYR A 448 -17.40 -13.49 -31.93
N ASN A 449 -17.82 -14.69 -31.52
CA ASN A 449 -19.23 -14.98 -31.33
C ASN A 449 -19.75 -14.32 -30.06
N VAL A 450 -21.05 -14.07 -30.02
CA VAL A 450 -21.74 -13.68 -28.79
C VAL A 450 -22.36 -14.94 -28.20
N ASP A 451 -21.92 -15.32 -27.00
CA ASP A 451 -22.44 -16.47 -26.26
C ASP A 451 -22.95 -16.04 -24.88
N PRO A 452 -24.26 -15.71 -24.76
CA PRO A 452 -24.86 -15.32 -23.50
C PRO A 452 -25.00 -16.45 -22.47
N SER A 453 -24.63 -17.70 -22.81
CA SER A 453 -24.64 -18.82 -21.87
C SER A 453 -23.44 -18.80 -20.92
N LYS A 454 -22.40 -18.02 -21.24
CA LYS A 454 -21.22 -17.84 -20.41
C LYS A 454 -21.55 -16.97 -19.19
N ILE A 455 -21.26 -17.51 -18.01
CA ILE A 455 -21.50 -16.84 -16.72
C ILE A 455 -20.28 -16.05 -16.20
N ASN A 456 -19.10 -16.31 -16.76
CA ASN A 456 -17.87 -15.61 -16.39
C ASN A 456 -17.86 -14.23 -17.10
N PRO A 457 -17.86 -13.10 -16.35
CA PRO A 457 -17.90 -11.76 -16.94
C PRO A 457 -16.74 -11.47 -17.91
N SER A 458 -15.61 -12.15 -17.74
CA SER A 458 -14.45 -12.00 -18.63
C SER A 458 -14.62 -12.71 -19.97
N GLU A 459 -15.56 -13.66 -20.07
CA GLU A 459 -15.89 -14.40 -21.28
C GLU A 459 -17.10 -13.79 -22.02
N TYR A 460 -18.13 -13.36 -21.28
CA TYR A 460 -19.28 -12.64 -21.80
C TYR A 460 -19.80 -11.66 -20.75
N SER A 461 -20.14 -10.46 -21.20
CA SER A 461 -20.81 -9.43 -20.40
C SER A 461 -21.60 -8.55 -21.35
N ASP A 462 -22.78 -8.14 -20.91
CA ASP A 462 -23.57 -7.07 -21.52
C ASP A 462 -23.78 -5.90 -20.56
N ILE A 463 -23.05 -5.87 -19.45
CA ILE A 463 -23.17 -4.84 -18.41
C ILE A 463 -22.55 -3.54 -18.90
N VAL A 464 -23.32 -2.46 -18.81
CA VAL A 464 -22.90 -1.10 -19.18
C VAL A 464 -23.13 -0.13 -18.03
N TYR A 465 -22.43 1.00 -18.11
CA TYR A 465 -22.39 2.07 -17.12
C TYR A 465 -22.56 3.42 -17.83
N TRP A 466 -23.12 4.39 -17.11
CA TRP A 466 -23.23 5.79 -17.55
C TRP A 466 -23.42 6.72 -16.35
N ASP A 467 -23.16 8.01 -16.55
CA ASP A 467 -23.46 9.05 -15.56
C ASP A 467 -23.81 10.35 -16.30
N ASP A 468 -25.10 10.68 -16.24
CA ASP A 468 -25.68 11.87 -16.86
C ASP A 468 -25.94 12.98 -15.84
N SER A 469 -25.38 12.90 -14.62
CA SER A 469 -25.68 13.83 -13.52
C SER A 469 -25.43 15.29 -13.90
N ASN A 470 -24.50 15.52 -14.84
CA ASN A 470 -24.09 16.86 -15.28
C ASN A 470 -24.93 17.39 -16.44
N ILE A 471 -25.87 16.61 -16.96
CA ILE A 471 -26.75 17.03 -18.04
C ILE A 471 -27.92 17.84 -17.47
N THR A 472 -28.21 18.97 -18.10
CA THR A 472 -29.35 19.81 -17.72
C THR A 472 -30.66 19.04 -17.88
N ASN A 473 -31.53 19.12 -16.89
CA ASN A 473 -32.80 18.38 -16.78
C ASN A 473 -32.65 16.86 -16.57
N ALA A 474 -31.47 16.35 -16.23
CA ALA A 474 -31.33 14.95 -15.82
C ALA A 474 -32.19 14.64 -14.58
N GLY A 475 -32.96 13.56 -14.64
CA GLY A 475 -33.85 13.12 -13.56
C GLY A 475 -35.16 13.89 -13.46
N VAL A 476 -35.39 14.90 -14.31
CA VAL A 476 -36.62 15.70 -14.28
C VAL A 476 -37.79 14.92 -14.92
N PRO A 477 -38.91 14.69 -14.21
CA PRO A 477 -40.08 14.01 -14.76
C PRO A 477 -40.58 14.65 -16.06
N GLY A 478 -40.96 13.82 -17.04
CA GLY A 478 -41.48 14.28 -18.32
C GLY A 478 -40.43 14.79 -19.32
N ARG A 479 -39.15 14.89 -18.93
CA ARG A 479 -38.04 15.23 -19.85
C ARG A 479 -37.38 14.02 -20.51
N ASN A 480 -37.84 12.81 -20.18
CA ASN A 480 -37.32 11.53 -20.67
C ASN A 480 -35.80 11.47 -20.58
N SER A 481 -35.23 11.95 -19.47
CA SER A 481 -33.82 11.71 -19.16
C SER A 481 -33.55 10.22 -19.01
N SER A 482 -32.28 9.86 -18.99
CA SER A 482 -31.89 8.52 -18.58
C SER A 482 -32.45 8.17 -17.20
N ASN A 483 -32.77 6.89 -17.04
CA ASN A 483 -33.25 6.33 -15.78
C ASN A 483 -32.61 4.95 -15.56
N PRO A 484 -31.77 4.77 -14.52
CA PRO A 484 -31.30 5.82 -13.62
C PRO A 484 -30.47 6.89 -14.35
N VAL A 485 -30.38 8.10 -13.78
CA VAL A 485 -29.48 9.15 -14.30
C VAL A 485 -28.01 8.76 -14.12
N VAL A 486 -27.72 8.05 -13.04
CA VAL A 486 -26.38 7.58 -12.67
C VAL A 486 -26.43 6.06 -12.52
N ASN A 487 -25.61 5.36 -13.30
CA ASN A 487 -25.48 3.91 -13.27
C ASN A 487 -24.00 3.52 -13.10
N LEU A 488 -23.50 3.62 -11.88
CA LEU A 488 -22.13 3.21 -11.52
C LEU A 488 -22.05 1.77 -11.00
N THR A 489 -23.19 1.13 -10.76
CA THR A 489 -23.28 -0.26 -10.32
C THR A 489 -23.36 -1.25 -11.48
N GLY A 490 -23.72 -0.77 -12.68
CA GLY A 490 -23.84 -1.55 -13.89
C GLY A 490 -25.24 -2.13 -14.09
N VAL A 491 -25.68 -2.19 -15.35
CA VAL A 491 -26.92 -2.86 -15.75
C VAL A 491 -26.73 -3.52 -17.11
N SER A 492 -27.42 -4.62 -17.37
CA SER A 492 -27.43 -5.26 -18.69
C SER A 492 -27.96 -4.29 -19.75
N SER A 493 -27.22 -4.14 -20.84
CA SER A 493 -27.58 -3.31 -21.99
C SER A 493 -28.81 -3.83 -22.73
N ARG A 494 -29.11 -5.14 -22.60
CA ARG A 494 -30.33 -5.76 -23.14
C ARG A 494 -31.59 -5.32 -22.39
N SER A 495 -31.47 -4.96 -21.12
CA SER A 495 -32.60 -4.43 -20.33
C SER A 495 -32.63 -2.90 -20.36
N ASN A 496 -31.46 -2.27 -20.21
CA ASN A 496 -31.30 -0.82 -20.24
C ASN A 496 -29.91 -0.41 -20.76
N GLY A 497 -29.77 -0.38 -22.08
CA GLY A 497 -28.59 0.10 -22.78
C GLY A 497 -28.46 1.61 -22.79
N HIS A 498 -28.45 2.26 -21.62
CA HIS A 498 -28.42 3.72 -21.51
C HIS A 498 -29.59 4.37 -22.27
N LYS A 499 -30.83 4.01 -21.88
CA LYS A 499 -32.04 4.56 -22.49
C LYS A 499 -32.20 6.04 -22.14
N PHE A 500 -32.42 6.88 -23.14
CA PHE A 500 -32.75 8.28 -22.96
C PHE A 500 -33.60 8.81 -24.12
N GLY A 501 -34.30 9.91 -23.89
CA GLY A 501 -35.27 10.46 -24.83
C GLY A 501 -36.47 9.53 -25.05
N ALA A 502 -37.37 9.93 -25.94
CA ALA A 502 -38.54 9.14 -26.30
C ALA A 502 -38.86 9.32 -27.78
N TYR A 503 -39.60 8.37 -28.36
CA TYR A 503 -40.11 8.52 -29.72
C TYR A 503 -41.20 9.60 -29.78
N SER A 504 -40.80 10.86 -29.83
CA SER A 504 -41.63 12.04 -29.66
C SER A 504 -40.92 13.29 -30.21
N THR A 505 -41.68 14.33 -30.54
CA THR A 505 -41.14 15.62 -30.98
C THR A 505 -40.57 16.48 -29.84
N ASN A 506 -40.89 16.18 -28.57
CA ASN A 506 -40.60 17.09 -27.44
C ASN A 506 -39.66 16.48 -26.37
N ASN A 507 -38.91 15.41 -26.69
CA ASN A 507 -38.18 14.61 -25.69
C ASN A 507 -36.80 14.15 -26.19
N GLN A 508 -36.04 15.08 -26.76
CA GLN A 508 -34.72 14.87 -27.33
C GLN A 508 -33.64 15.06 -26.25
N PHE A 509 -33.52 14.12 -25.32
CA PHE A 509 -32.62 14.29 -24.18
C PHE A 509 -31.14 14.39 -24.57
N GLY A 510 -30.71 13.83 -25.71
CA GLY A 510 -29.33 13.93 -26.16
C GLY A 510 -29.07 15.04 -27.20
N ASP A 511 -30.06 15.89 -27.49
CA ASP A 511 -29.90 17.03 -28.41
C ASP A 511 -28.81 17.99 -27.93
N ALA A 512 -27.90 18.33 -28.84
CA ALA A 512 -26.69 19.12 -28.65
C ALA A 512 -25.81 18.65 -27.47
N ARG A 513 -25.83 17.36 -27.14
CA ARG A 513 -25.11 16.76 -26.00
C ARG A 513 -24.19 15.64 -26.46
N SER A 514 -23.32 15.20 -25.56
CA SER A 514 -22.41 14.09 -25.82
C SER A 514 -22.58 13.04 -24.74
N MET A 515 -23.22 11.93 -25.11
CA MET A 515 -23.63 10.86 -24.21
C MET A 515 -22.56 9.78 -24.17
N ASP A 516 -22.07 9.44 -22.99
CA ASP A 516 -21.08 8.38 -22.81
C ASP A 516 -21.72 7.12 -22.26
N THR A 517 -21.39 5.98 -22.85
CA THR A 517 -21.74 4.65 -22.33
C THR A 517 -20.46 3.86 -22.31
N TRP A 518 -20.14 3.21 -21.20
CA TRP A 518 -18.90 2.44 -21.09
C TRP A 518 -19.11 1.08 -20.45
N THR A 519 -18.11 0.23 -20.62
CA THR A 519 -18.03 -1.10 -20.01
C THR A 519 -16.57 -1.50 -19.83
N TYR A 520 -16.35 -2.64 -19.19
CA TYR A 520 -15.05 -3.20 -18.89
C TYR A 520 -15.07 -4.70 -19.17
N ILE A 521 -13.88 -5.27 -19.19
CA ILE A 521 -13.72 -6.70 -19.01
C ILE A 521 -13.44 -6.92 -17.53
N GLU A 522 -14.41 -7.50 -16.83
CA GLU A 522 -14.28 -7.87 -15.43
C GLU A 522 -13.80 -9.31 -15.33
N SER A 523 -12.82 -9.58 -14.47
CA SER A 523 -12.42 -10.95 -14.15
C SER A 523 -13.57 -11.71 -13.48
N GLY A 524 -13.53 -13.04 -13.56
CA GLY A 524 -14.23 -13.84 -12.56
C GLY A 524 -13.77 -13.42 -11.16
N LYS A 525 -14.70 -13.42 -10.19
CA LYS A 525 -14.35 -13.21 -8.79
C LYS A 525 -13.50 -14.38 -8.31
N MET A 526 -12.31 -14.09 -7.82
CA MET A 526 -11.39 -15.08 -7.27
C MET A 526 -11.46 -15.01 -5.75
N THR A 527 -11.62 -16.16 -5.10
CA THR A 527 -11.59 -16.25 -3.64
C THR A 527 -10.38 -17.04 -3.18
N GLN A 528 -9.72 -16.56 -2.13
CA GLN A 528 -8.59 -17.23 -1.51
C GLN A 528 -8.73 -17.16 0.02
N LEU A 529 -8.62 -18.32 0.68
CA LEU A 529 -8.49 -18.36 2.14
C LEU A 529 -7.10 -17.85 2.51
N VAL A 530 -7.05 -16.81 3.33
CA VAL A 530 -5.79 -16.25 3.84
C VAL A 530 -5.79 -16.43 5.35
N ASN A 531 -4.81 -17.14 5.88
CA ASN A 531 -4.61 -17.25 7.32
C ASN A 531 -3.85 -16.03 7.82
N ILE A 532 -4.47 -15.28 8.73
CA ILE A 532 -3.89 -14.08 9.32
C ILE A 532 -4.01 -14.19 10.84
N GLU A 533 -2.98 -13.79 11.56
CA GLU A 533 -3.00 -13.65 13.02
C GLU A 533 -2.79 -12.17 13.36
N ILE A 534 -3.79 -11.55 13.99
CA ILE A 534 -3.67 -10.20 14.54
C ILE A 534 -2.97 -10.32 15.89
N ARG A 535 -1.78 -9.73 16.02
CA ARG A 535 -0.91 -9.94 17.18
C ARG A 535 -0.74 -8.67 18.00
N HIS A 536 -1.10 -8.77 19.27
CA HIS A 536 -1.01 -7.71 20.28
C HIS A 536 -0.63 -8.30 21.64
N ALA A 537 0.50 -7.90 22.22
CA ALA A 537 1.03 -8.37 23.49
C ALA A 537 1.65 -7.22 24.28
N ASP A 538 1.51 -7.21 25.59
CA ASP A 538 2.10 -6.22 26.50
C ASP A 538 3.34 -6.81 27.18
N LEU A 539 4.54 -6.50 26.65
CA LEU A 539 5.81 -7.02 27.14
C LEU A 539 6.43 -6.06 28.14
N LYS A 540 6.74 -6.52 29.35
CA LYS A 540 7.32 -5.65 30.38
C LYS A 540 8.52 -6.25 31.08
N ILE A 541 9.39 -5.36 31.53
CA ILE A 541 10.28 -5.67 32.65
C ILE A 541 9.50 -5.32 33.91
N GLU A 542 9.15 -6.28 34.75
CA GLU A 542 8.35 -6.04 35.94
C GLU A 542 9.20 -5.43 37.07
N SER A 543 10.43 -5.91 37.27
CA SER A 543 11.33 -5.38 38.30
C SER A 543 12.79 -5.74 38.06
N ILE A 544 13.69 -4.93 38.61
CA ILE A 544 15.11 -5.22 38.79
C ILE A 544 15.39 -5.15 40.29
N ASN A 545 15.56 -6.30 40.95
CA ASN A 545 15.76 -6.37 42.40
C ASN A 545 17.19 -6.84 42.71
N PRO A 546 18.09 -5.97 43.18
CA PRO A 546 19.41 -6.38 43.63
C PRO A 546 19.37 -6.93 45.07
N ASP A 547 19.95 -8.10 45.27
CA ASP A 547 20.37 -8.62 46.57
C ASP A 547 21.80 -8.14 46.86
N LEU A 548 21.94 -7.41 47.95
CA LEU A 548 23.18 -6.76 48.39
C LEU A 548 23.78 -7.43 49.63
N SER A 549 23.25 -8.59 50.05
CA SER A 549 23.71 -9.33 51.24
C SER A 549 25.20 -9.69 51.20
N GLN A 550 25.76 -9.85 49.99
CA GLN A 550 27.16 -10.19 49.77
C GLN A 550 28.03 -9.01 49.28
N TYR A 551 27.51 -7.78 49.33
CA TYR A 551 28.24 -6.60 48.85
C TYR A 551 29.56 -6.40 49.59
N PHE A 552 29.55 -6.49 50.92
CA PHE A 552 30.74 -6.24 51.76
C PHE A 552 31.61 -7.48 52.01
N SER A 553 31.05 -8.69 51.91
CA SER A 553 31.79 -9.94 52.14
C SER A 553 32.50 -10.44 50.89
N ASN A 554 31.80 -10.47 49.75
CA ASN A 554 32.31 -11.08 48.50
C ASN A 554 32.43 -10.10 47.33
N ARG A 555 32.07 -8.82 47.52
CA ARG A 555 31.96 -7.83 46.42
C ARG A 555 31.03 -8.32 45.30
N THR A 556 29.89 -8.87 45.70
CA THR A 556 28.89 -9.46 44.81
C THR A 556 27.56 -8.74 44.94
N ILE A 557 26.89 -8.54 43.81
CA ILE A 557 25.50 -8.11 43.70
C ILE A 557 24.76 -9.15 42.87
N THR A 558 23.65 -9.69 43.39
CA THR A 558 22.79 -10.62 42.64
C THR A 558 21.53 -9.90 42.20
N TYR A 559 21.35 -9.70 40.90
CA TYR A 559 20.14 -9.09 40.34
C TYR A 559 19.12 -10.15 39.96
N THR A 560 17.89 -10.04 40.46
CA THR A 560 16.73 -10.79 39.96
C THR A 560 15.88 -9.86 39.09
N ILE A 561 15.85 -10.14 37.79
CA ILE A 561 15.15 -9.35 36.78
C ILE A 561 13.94 -10.14 36.29
N LYS A 562 12.74 -9.61 36.55
CA LYS A 562 11.49 -10.28 36.18
C LYS A 562 10.96 -9.74 34.86
N VAL A 563 10.79 -10.62 33.89
CA VAL A 563 10.24 -10.36 32.55
C VAL A 563 8.84 -10.95 32.46
N GLN A 564 7.89 -10.25 31.82
CA GLN A 564 6.51 -10.68 31.74
C GLN A 564 5.86 -10.29 30.40
N ASN A 565 4.89 -11.10 29.96
CA ASN A 565 3.94 -10.77 28.90
C ASN A 565 2.51 -10.77 29.49
N ASP A 566 1.87 -9.61 29.54
CA ASP A 566 0.48 -9.44 30.01
C ASP A 566 -0.57 -9.72 28.92
N GLY A 567 -0.13 -10.12 27.72
CA GLY A 567 -1.00 -10.59 26.65
C GLY A 567 -1.71 -9.48 25.87
N PRO A 568 -2.77 -9.82 25.12
CA PRO A 568 -3.39 -11.15 25.02
C PRO A 568 -2.66 -12.16 24.11
N SER A 569 -1.73 -11.73 23.27
CA SER A 569 -1.02 -12.61 22.32
C SER A 569 0.30 -13.13 22.89
N ALA A 570 0.79 -14.24 22.33
CA ALA A 570 2.15 -14.71 22.58
C ALA A 570 3.19 -13.85 21.81
N ALA A 571 4.34 -13.63 22.44
CA ALA A 571 5.46 -12.89 21.88
C ALA A 571 6.64 -13.84 21.57
N ASP A 572 6.51 -14.58 20.47
CA ASP A 572 7.58 -15.47 20.01
C ASP A 572 8.71 -14.67 19.35
N GLY A 573 9.93 -14.85 19.85
CA GLY A 573 11.13 -14.16 19.37
C GLY A 573 11.37 -12.79 19.99
N ALA A 574 10.74 -12.46 21.13
CA ALA A 574 11.03 -11.24 21.88
C ALA A 574 12.51 -11.19 22.31
N LYS A 575 13.15 -10.02 22.28
CA LYS A 575 14.58 -9.87 22.58
C LYS A 575 14.78 -9.17 23.92
N LEU A 576 15.36 -9.88 24.87
CA LEU A 576 15.77 -9.35 26.17
C LEU A 576 17.20 -8.84 26.07
N ASP A 577 17.46 -7.66 26.60
CA ASP A 577 18.81 -7.09 26.79
C ASP A 577 18.95 -6.57 28.22
N ILE A 578 20.03 -6.96 28.88
CA ILE A 578 20.39 -6.54 30.23
C ILE A 578 21.82 -6.01 30.19
N ALA A 579 21.99 -4.73 30.52
CA ALA A 579 23.28 -4.05 30.57
C ALA A 579 23.62 -3.66 32.02
N LEU A 580 24.79 -4.11 32.48
CA LEU A 580 25.39 -3.70 33.75
C LEU A 580 26.33 -2.49 33.51
N PRO A 581 26.43 -1.54 34.46
CA PRO A 581 27.40 -0.46 34.37
C PRO A 581 28.85 -0.92 34.47
N ALA A 582 29.75 -0.05 34.03
CA ALA A 582 31.18 -0.23 34.21
C ALA A 582 31.54 -0.44 35.69
N GLY A 583 32.49 -1.34 35.94
CA GLY A 583 32.91 -1.75 37.29
C GLY A 583 32.26 -3.05 37.77
N LEU A 584 31.14 -3.48 37.16
CA LEU A 584 30.55 -4.80 37.38
C LEU A 584 30.97 -5.79 36.29
N THR A 585 31.12 -7.06 36.68
CA THR A 585 31.38 -8.18 35.77
C THR A 585 30.40 -9.31 36.04
N ILE A 586 29.65 -9.73 35.01
CA ILE A 586 28.75 -10.89 35.05
C ILE A 586 29.58 -12.15 35.31
N SER A 587 29.30 -12.79 36.43
CA SER A 587 29.94 -14.05 36.86
C SER A 587 29.07 -15.26 36.47
N SER A 588 27.75 -15.14 36.57
CA SER A 588 26.81 -16.15 36.08
C SER A 588 25.43 -15.56 35.78
N VAL A 589 24.68 -16.26 34.93
CA VAL A 589 23.28 -15.96 34.63
C VAL A 589 22.48 -17.26 34.75
N ASN A 590 21.40 -17.24 35.51
CA ASN A 590 20.49 -18.37 35.67
C ASN A 590 19.05 -17.95 35.40
N LEU A 591 18.26 -18.85 34.86
CA LEU A 591 16.82 -18.65 34.67
C LEU A 591 16.06 -19.37 35.79
N SER A 592 15.04 -18.73 36.34
CA SER A 592 14.18 -19.30 37.39
C SER A 592 12.73 -18.83 37.23
N ASN A 593 11.80 -19.48 37.95
CA ASN A 593 10.37 -19.13 37.98
C ASN A 593 9.73 -19.00 36.58
N GLN A 594 10.21 -19.82 35.64
CA GLN A 594 9.74 -19.82 34.26
C GLN A 594 8.33 -20.40 34.17
N SER A 595 7.40 -19.63 33.62
CA SER A 595 6.05 -20.12 33.32
C SER A 595 6.07 -21.20 32.24
N ALA A 596 5.04 -22.06 32.22
CA ALA A 596 4.92 -23.11 31.21
C ALA A 596 4.90 -22.53 29.78
N GLY A 597 5.66 -23.15 28.86
CA GLY A 597 5.71 -22.74 27.46
C GLY A 597 6.65 -21.58 27.13
N VAL A 598 7.25 -20.92 28.12
CA VAL A 598 8.37 -20.01 27.86
C VAL A 598 9.52 -20.81 27.24
N VAL A 599 10.18 -20.27 26.22
CA VAL A 599 11.35 -20.91 25.58
C VAL A 599 12.48 -19.91 25.46
N LEU A 600 13.69 -20.30 25.88
CA LEU A 600 14.93 -19.59 25.57
C LEU A 600 15.48 -20.12 24.24
N ASN A 601 15.38 -19.34 23.18
CA ASN A 601 15.84 -19.75 21.84
C ASN A 601 17.36 -19.62 21.71
N SER A 602 17.91 -18.54 22.24
CA SER A 602 19.35 -18.23 22.20
C SER A 602 19.70 -17.24 23.31
N SER A 603 20.93 -17.30 23.80
CA SER A 603 21.49 -16.29 24.71
C SER A 603 22.97 -16.06 24.43
N SER A 604 23.46 -14.89 24.81
CA SER A 604 24.89 -14.58 24.84
C SER A 604 25.19 -13.56 25.93
N ASN A 605 26.38 -13.65 26.52
CA ASN A 605 26.82 -12.71 27.54
C ASN A 605 28.25 -12.24 27.30
N THR A 606 28.50 -11.01 27.67
CA THR A 606 29.83 -10.42 27.83
C THR A 606 30.06 -10.10 29.31
N ALA A 607 31.16 -9.42 29.64
CA ALA A 607 31.40 -8.99 31.01
C ALA A 607 30.29 -8.08 31.58
N GLN A 608 29.62 -7.28 30.74
CA GLN A 608 28.67 -6.25 31.19
C GLN A 608 27.31 -6.29 30.48
N SER A 609 27.06 -7.28 29.62
CA SER A 609 25.78 -7.40 28.92
C SER A 609 25.34 -8.86 28.81
N TYR A 610 24.04 -9.10 28.96
CA TYR A 610 23.37 -10.36 28.67
C TYR A 610 22.21 -10.09 27.72
N VAL A 611 22.20 -10.79 26.59
CA VAL A 611 21.11 -10.71 25.61
C VAL A 611 20.51 -12.10 25.37
N ALA A 612 19.20 -12.15 25.16
CA ALA A 612 18.48 -13.39 24.93
C ALA A 612 17.31 -13.22 23.95
N SER A 613 16.97 -14.27 23.21
CA SER A 613 15.72 -14.37 22.44
C SER A 613 14.78 -15.35 23.13
N LEU A 614 13.56 -14.89 23.41
CA LEU A 614 12.56 -15.58 24.20
C LEU A 614 11.26 -15.78 23.41
N ASN A 615 10.60 -16.91 23.62
CA ASN A 615 9.17 -17.04 23.35
C ASN A 615 8.43 -16.88 24.67
N LEU A 616 7.55 -15.87 24.74
CA LEU A 616 6.77 -15.56 25.93
C LEU A 616 5.28 -15.75 25.63
N PRO A 617 4.65 -16.85 26.07
CA PRO A 617 3.21 -17.04 25.96
C PRO A 617 2.42 -15.91 26.63
N ASN A 618 1.12 -15.83 26.31
CA ASN A 618 0.18 -14.96 27.02
C ASN A 618 0.23 -15.25 28.54
N GLN A 619 0.28 -14.20 29.38
CA GLN A 619 0.40 -14.26 30.84
C GLN A 619 1.70 -14.89 31.38
N ALA A 620 2.73 -15.09 30.55
CA ALA A 620 3.95 -15.75 30.98
C ALA A 620 4.90 -14.82 31.75
N THR A 621 5.63 -15.40 32.70
CA THR A 621 6.69 -14.74 33.48
C THR A 621 8.00 -15.54 33.47
N LEU A 622 9.13 -14.84 33.62
CA LEU A 622 10.47 -15.39 33.70
C LEU A 622 11.35 -14.52 34.62
N ASP A 623 12.05 -15.13 35.57
CA ASP A 623 13.09 -14.45 36.34
C ASP A 623 14.48 -14.77 35.76
N VAL A 624 15.26 -13.73 35.50
CA VAL A 624 16.67 -13.79 35.12
C VAL A 624 17.52 -13.36 36.30
N VAL A 625 18.31 -14.29 36.82
CA VAL A 625 19.17 -14.09 38.00
C VAL A 625 20.61 -13.91 37.54
N ILE A 626 21.14 -12.69 37.67
CA ILE A 626 22.52 -12.33 37.30
C ILE A 626 23.35 -12.15 38.55
N VAL A 627 24.43 -12.92 38.68
CA VAL A 627 25.44 -12.71 39.73
C VAL A 627 26.55 -11.85 39.14
N ALA A 628 26.72 -10.64 39.67
CA ALA A 628 27.73 -9.68 39.25
C ALA A 628 28.76 -9.42 40.35
N THR A 629 30.04 -9.30 39.98
CA THR A 629 31.14 -9.01 40.91
C THR A 629 31.80 -7.67 40.59
N PHE A 630 32.41 -7.03 41.58
CA PHE A 630 33.21 -5.82 41.42
C PHE A 630 34.54 -5.91 42.18
N THR A 631 35.45 -4.99 41.88
CA THR A 631 36.76 -4.90 42.55
C THR A 631 36.98 -3.49 43.12
N GLY A 632 37.97 -3.34 44.00
CA GLY A 632 38.33 -2.04 44.59
C GLY A 632 37.49 -1.65 45.81
N SER A 633 37.23 -0.35 45.93
CA SER A 633 36.56 0.31 47.06
C SER A 633 35.12 -0.17 47.25
N TYR A 634 34.58 -0.13 48.47
CA TYR A 634 33.14 -0.33 48.71
C TYR A 634 32.34 0.97 48.55
N ASN A 635 33.00 2.14 48.53
CA ASN A 635 32.39 3.43 48.27
C ASN A 635 32.26 3.65 46.76
N GLN A 636 31.25 3.04 46.14
CA GLN A 636 31.02 3.08 44.68
C GLN A 636 29.54 3.20 44.31
N ILE A 637 29.26 3.84 43.17
CA ILE A 637 27.93 3.95 42.58
C ILE A 637 27.91 3.19 41.26
N PHE A 638 27.13 2.12 41.20
CA PHE A 638 26.82 1.38 39.99
C PHE A 638 25.48 1.88 39.44
N ALA A 639 25.53 2.95 38.64
CA ALA A 639 24.35 3.60 38.10
C ALA A 639 23.82 2.90 36.84
N ASN A 640 22.50 2.94 36.61
CA ASN A 640 21.87 2.56 35.34
C ASN A 640 22.09 1.10 34.90
N THR A 641 22.01 0.14 35.81
CA THR A 641 21.76 -1.26 35.41
C THR A 641 20.44 -1.32 34.67
N LYS A 642 20.46 -1.55 33.36
CA LYS A 642 19.30 -1.46 32.48
C LYS A 642 18.85 -2.87 32.09
N ALA A 643 17.55 -3.12 32.13
CA ALA A 643 16.93 -4.27 31.48
C ALA A 643 15.85 -3.78 30.52
N SER A 644 15.79 -4.37 29.33
CA SER A 644 14.81 -4.04 28.30
C SER A 644 14.31 -5.27 27.55
N ILE A 645 13.02 -5.30 27.20
CA ILE A 645 12.41 -6.35 26.38
C ILE A 645 11.81 -5.75 25.10
N LEU A 646 12.25 -6.25 23.94
CA LEU A 646 11.84 -5.76 22.63
C LEU A 646 10.88 -6.76 21.97
N ARG A 647 9.73 -6.27 21.49
CA ARG A 647 8.77 -7.06 20.71
C ARG A 647 9.39 -7.62 19.42
N PRO A 648 8.95 -8.78 18.91
CA PRO A 648 9.24 -9.23 17.55
C PRO A 648 8.50 -8.40 16.48
N ALA A 649 8.88 -8.58 15.22
CA ALA A 649 8.19 -7.97 14.08
C ALA A 649 6.71 -8.39 13.98
N ASP A 650 5.87 -7.45 13.54
CA ASP A 650 4.43 -7.53 13.39
C ASP A 650 3.69 -8.07 14.63
N LEU A 651 4.18 -7.72 15.81
CA LEU A 651 3.48 -7.77 17.09
C LEU A 651 3.32 -6.33 17.58
N SER A 652 2.12 -5.91 17.98
CA SER A 652 1.94 -4.63 18.67
C SER A 652 2.11 -4.78 20.18
N ASP A 653 2.77 -3.80 20.77
CA ASP A 653 2.86 -3.53 22.21
C ASP A 653 2.18 -2.18 22.53
N PRO A 654 1.28 -2.10 23.53
CA PRO A 654 0.50 -0.89 23.81
C PRO A 654 1.32 0.37 24.07
N ASP A 655 2.48 0.23 24.74
CA ASP A 655 3.32 1.36 25.15
C ASP A 655 4.74 1.32 24.56
N ALA A 656 5.09 0.28 23.80
CA ALA A 656 6.34 0.19 23.06
C ALA A 656 6.18 -0.27 21.59
N THR A 657 5.35 0.44 20.82
CA THR A 657 5.30 0.26 19.35
C THR A 657 5.63 1.54 18.60
N SER A 658 6.70 1.54 17.82
CA SER A 658 7.07 2.67 16.97
C SER A 658 6.16 2.80 15.72
N ASN A 659 6.03 4.02 15.20
CA ASN A 659 5.23 4.33 14.01
C ASN A 659 5.92 3.99 12.67
N GLY A 660 7.21 3.63 12.66
CA GLY A 660 7.98 3.42 11.42
C GLY A 660 7.64 2.12 10.68
N ALA A 661 7.87 2.01 9.38
CA ALA A 661 7.65 0.75 8.64
C ALA A 661 8.76 -0.30 8.85
N SER A 662 9.87 0.08 9.48
CA SER A 662 10.93 -0.84 9.88
C SER A 662 10.48 -1.70 11.05
N GLY A 663 10.93 -2.95 11.07
CA GLY A 663 10.80 -3.81 12.24
C GLY A 663 11.53 -3.25 13.48
N PRO A 664 11.23 -3.79 14.67
CA PRO A 664 11.81 -3.33 15.93
C PRO A 664 13.32 -3.57 15.97
N MET A 665 14.09 -2.50 16.17
CA MET A 665 15.56 -2.54 16.23
C MET A 665 16.10 -2.29 17.64
N ASP A 666 15.48 -1.34 18.35
CA ASP A 666 15.97 -0.83 19.64
C ASP A 666 14.79 -0.58 20.57
N ALA A 667 14.94 -0.97 21.84
CA ALA A 667 13.87 -0.85 22.82
C ALA A 667 13.54 0.59 23.17
N ASP A 668 14.52 1.50 23.29
CA ASP A 668 14.24 2.91 23.60
C ASP A 668 13.48 3.60 22.46
N VAL A 669 13.79 3.25 21.20
CA VAL A 669 13.06 3.74 20.03
C VAL A 669 11.62 3.26 20.02
N GLU A 670 11.38 1.96 20.29
CA GLU A 670 10.02 1.43 20.39
C GLU A 670 9.25 2.07 21.56
N CYS A 671 9.92 2.31 22.68
CA CYS A 671 9.39 2.92 23.91
C CYS A 671 8.93 4.38 23.71
N LEU A 672 9.33 5.05 22.62
CA LEU A 672 8.75 6.34 22.23
C LEU A 672 7.28 6.21 21.82
N ASN A 673 6.82 4.99 21.54
CA ASN A 673 5.44 4.66 21.17
C ASN A 673 4.88 5.57 20.06
N GLY A 674 5.70 5.82 19.05
CA GLY A 674 5.34 6.67 17.92
C GLY A 674 5.62 8.17 18.09
N ALA A 675 6.10 8.62 19.26
CA ALA A 675 6.59 9.98 19.43
C ALA A 675 7.88 10.21 18.59
N PRO A 676 8.07 11.39 17.97
CA PRO A 676 9.22 11.66 17.12
C PRO A 676 10.52 11.89 17.90
N SER A 677 10.43 12.24 19.18
CA SER A 677 11.57 12.50 20.07
C SER A 677 11.12 12.50 21.53
N GLY A 678 12.04 12.26 22.47
CA GLY A 678 11.78 12.37 23.91
C GLY A 678 12.40 11.21 24.67
N VAL A 679 11.99 11.06 25.93
CA VAL A 679 12.26 9.85 26.72
C VAL A 679 11.04 8.96 26.59
N GLY A 680 11.17 7.81 25.94
CA GLY A 680 10.06 6.86 25.77
C GLY A 680 9.61 6.31 27.12
N LEU A 681 8.34 6.48 27.50
CA LEU A 681 7.80 6.09 28.81
C LEU A 681 6.97 4.80 28.72
N CYS A 682 7.63 3.70 28.36
CA CYS A 682 7.05 2.36 28.33
C CYS A 682 7.42 1.52 29.55
N ASN A 683 6.72 0.41 29.75
CA ASN A 683 6.98 -0.57 30.80
C ASN A 683 8.09 -1.60 30.42
N ASN A 684 8.52 -1.60 29.15
CA ASN A 684 9.51 -2.53 28.60
C ASN A 684 10.94 -2.26 29.07
N ILE A 685 11.21 -1.12 29.72
CA ILE A 685 12.57 -0.71 30.13
C ILE A 685 12.58 -0.32 31.61
N LYS A 686 13.54 -0.87 32.36
CA LYS A 686 13.80 -0.49 33.76
C LYS A 686 15.27 -0.28 34.04
N TYR A 687 15.54 0.51 35.06
CA TYR A 687 16.86 0.86 35.54
C TYR A 687 16.99 0.65 37.05
N ASN A 688 18.14 0.18 37.48
CA ASN A 688 18.51 0.14 38.89
C ASN A 688 19.89 0.79 39.11
N THR A 689 20.03 1.52 40.21
CA THR A 689 21.30 2.04 40.70
C THR A 689 21.62 1.44 42.06
N VAL A 690 22.85 0.95 42.25
CA VAL A 690 23.34 0.52 43.57
C VAL A 690 24.37 1.54 44.07
N ASN A 691 24.15 2.09 45.27
CA ASN A 691 25.04 3.02 45.94
C ASN A 691 25.60 2.35 47.20
N GLY A 692 26.85 1.91 47.15
CA GLY A 692 27.57 1.33 48.28
C GLY A 692 28.35 2.38 49.04
N GLN A 693 28.27 2.36 50.36
CA GLN A 693 29.05 3.23 51.24
C GLN A 693 29.63 2.44 52.42
N ASP A 694 30.88 2.73 52.75
CA ASP A 694 31.62 2.14 53.85
C ASP A 694 32.26 3.27 54.65
N LEU A 695 31.76 3.44 55.88
CA LEU A 695 31.95 4.64 56.68
C LEU A 695 32.28 4.29 58.13
N CYS A 696 32.91 5.23 58.82
CA CYS A 696 33.16 5.14 60.25
C CYS A 696 31.93 5.58 61.04
N GLN A 697 31.66 4.87 62.13
CA GLN A 697 30.58 5.18 63.05
C GLN A 697 30.61 6.64 63.46
N GLY A 698 29.44 7.29 63.43
CA GLY A 698 29.32 8.72 63.74
C GLY A 698 29.68 9.67 62.59
N THR A 699 30.09 9.16 61.43
CA THR A 699 30.26 9.96 60.21
C THR A 699 28.93 10.08 59.45
N ALA A 700 28.71 11.23 58.82
CA ALA A 700 27.56 11.41 57.93
C ALA A 700 27.70 10.53 56.68
N ILE A 701 26.58 9.98 56.21
CA ILE A 701 26.56 9.31 54.90
C ILE A 701 26.80 10.33 53.79
N ILE A 702 27.41 9.89 52.68
CA ILE A 702 27.37 10.66 51.45
C ILE A 702 25.89 10.68 51.01
N PRO A 703 25.28 11.87 50.84
CA PRO A 703 23.85 11.95 50.56
C PRO A 703 23.45 11.12 49.34
N VAL A 704 22.39 10.32 49.48
CA VAL A 704 21.84 9.52 48.39
C VAL A 704 20.68 10.29 47.78
N SER A 705 20.90 10.82 46.58
CA SER A 705 19.88 11.57 45.84
C SER A 705 19.24 10.71 44.74
N TYR A 706 17.94 10.87 44.56
CA TYR A 706 17.15 10.26 43.50
C TYR A 706 16.21 11.31 42.90
N ALA A 707 16.21 11.43 41.58
CA ALA A 707 15.30 12.30 40.86
C ALA A 707 14.01 11.55 40.51
N LEU A 708 12.86 12.21 40.71
CA LEU A 708 11.57 11.69 40.31
C LEU A 708 11.58 11.41 38.80
N SER A 709 11.40 10.13 38.44
CA SER A 709 11.25 9.72 37.03
C SER A 709 10.05 10.41 36.40
N ALA A 710 10.17 10.76 35.12
CA ALA A 710 9.17 11.50 34.35
C ALA A 710 7.81 10.78 34.22
N ASP A 711 7.75 9.50 34.53
CA ASP A 711 6.55 8.67 34.48
C ASP A 711 5.74 8.63 35.79
N GLY A 712 6.18 9.30 36.86
CA GLY A 712 5.43 9.32 38.11
C GLY A 712 5.40 10.67 38.81
N THR A 713 4.57 10.73 39.86
CA THR A 713 4.20 11.99 40.53
C THR A 713 4.67 12.08 41.97
N GLN A 714 5.10 10.97 42.57
CA GLN A 714 5.47 10.90 43.97
C GLN A 714 6.74 10.08 44.16
N LEU A 715 7.50 10.44 45.19
CA LEU A 715 8.71 9.74 45.63
C LEU A 715 8.37 8.82 46.79
N GLU A 716 8.88 7.60 46.77
CA GLU A 716 8.79 6.65 47.89
C GLU A 716 10.15 6.07 48.28
N HIS A 717 10.25 5.58 49.50
CA HIS A 717 11.45 4.94 50.02
C HIS A 717 11.08 3.79 50.97
N SER A 718 11.96 2.80 51.14
CA SER A 718 11.79 1.76 52.17
C SER A 718 11.97 2.34 53.57
N ALA A 719 11.69 1.58 54.63
CA ALA A 719 12.03 1.99 56.00
C ALA A 719 13.48 2.46 56.10
N LEU A 720 13.69 3.65 56.68
CA LEU A 720 15.02 4.22 56.89
C LEU A 720 15.57 3.81 58.26
N PRO A 721 16.89 3.64 58.39
CA PRO A 721 17.55 3.64 59.70
C PRO A 721 17.18 4.89 60.50
N THR A 722 16.96 4.76 61.82
CA THR A 722 16.38 5.78 62.72
C THR A 722 17.05 7.16 62.67
N ALA A 723 18.30 7.24 62.20
CA ALA A 723 19.10 8.47 62.13
C ALA A 723 19.27 9.06 60.70
N LEU A 724 18.62 8.46 59.70
CA LEU A 724 18.59 9.00 58.34
C LEU A 724 17.25 9.71 58.09
N THR A 725 17.32 10.87 57.45
CA THR A 725 16.13 11.70 57.16
C THR A 725 15.98 11.92 55.66
N PRO A 726 14.75 11.79 55.12
CA PRO A 726 14.46 12.17 53.74
C PRO A 726 14.21 13.67 53.63
N GLN A 727 14.72 14.28 52.57
CA GLN A 727 14.42 15.65 52.18
C GLN A 727 14.05 15.71 50.70
N ASP A 728 12.89 16.31 50.40
CA ASP A 728 12.41 16.49 49.04
C ASP A 728 12.57 17.95 48.61
N ALA A 729 13.27 18.17 47.51
CA ALA A 729 13.47 19.49 46.92
C ALA A 729 13.45 19.40 45.39
N SER A 730 12.59 20.20 44.74
CA SER A 730 12.51 20.31 43.27
C SER A 730 12.40 18.96 42.53
N GLY A 731 11.61 18.02 43.07
CA GLY A 731 11.43 16.69 42.47
C GLY A 731 12.57 15.69 42.75
N ASN A 732 13.54 16.05 43.59
CA ASN A 732 14.60 15.15 44.03
C ASN A 732 14.40 14.79 45.51
N ARG A 733 14.53 13.51 45.85
CA ARG A 733 14.64 13.05 47.24
C ARG A 733 16.10 12.80 47.56
N THR A 734 16.56 13.40 48.65
CA THR A 734 17.90 13.19 49.20
C THR A 734 17.78 12.57 50.59
N ILE A 735 18.44 11.43 50.80
CA ILE A 735 18.59 10.82 52.12
C ILE A 735 19.98 11.21 52.65
N ALA A 736 20.00 11.82 53.83
CA ALA A 736 21.22 12.19 54.54
C ALA A 736 21.06 11.98 56.05
N GLY A 737 22.18 11.93 56.77
CA GLY A 737 22.20 11.73 58.22
C GLY A 737 23.46 11.03 58.69
N VAL A 738 23.52 10.71 59.98
CA VAL A 738 24.67 10.07 60.63
C VAL A 738 24.23 8.72 61.21
N ILE A 739 24.92 7.64 60.88
CA ILE A 739 24.62 6.32 61.43
C ILE A 739 25.46 6.09 62.70
N ALA A 740 24.79 6.12 63.85
CA ALA A 740 25.45 5.99 65.15
C ALA A 740 25.68 4.53 65.58
N ALA A 741 24.96 3.55 65.02
CA ALA A 741 25.13 2.13 65.36
C ALA A 741 25.97 1.40 64.31
N PRO A 742 26.97 0.59 64.70
CA PRO A 742 27.71 -0.23 63.76
C PRO A 742 26.81 -1.29 63.12
N GLY A 743 27.12 -1.69 61.90
CA GLY A 743 26.36 -2.68 61.14
C GLY A 743 26.10 -2.29 59.69
N ILE A 744 25.37 -3.16 58.98
CA ILE A 744 24.97 -2.95 57.59
C ILE A 744 23.52 -2.47 57.57
N HIS A 745 23.29 -1.37 56.87
CA HIS A 745 22.01 -0.71 56.72
C HIS A 745 21.68 -0.61 55.24
N SER A 746 20.44 -0.89 54.84
CA SER A 746 20.02 -0.80 53.44
C SER A 746 18.68 -0.10 53.30
N PHE A 747 18.53 0.68 52.25
CA PHE A 747 17.25 1.28 51.89
C PHE A 747 17.16 1.49 50.37
N TYR A 748 15.96 1.72 49.84
CA TYR A 748 15.78 2.15 48.46
C TYR A 748 15.01 3.46 48.36
N ILE A 749 15.22 4.17 47.26
CA ILE A 749 14.40 5.30 46.81
C ILE A 749 13.91 4.99 45.40
N LYS A 750 12.63 5.21 45.12
CA LYS A 750 12.04 5.06 43.78
C LYS A 750 10.90 6.04 43.58
N THR A 751 10.43 6.11 42.35
CA THR A 751 9.15 6.75 42.03
C THR A 751 8.01 5.81 42.44
N GLN A 752 6.95 6.36 43.03
CA GLN A 752 5.80 5.59 43.45
C GLN A 752 5.04 5.04 42.24
N ASN A 753 4.57 3.80 42.32
CA ASN A 753 3.81 3.08 41.28
C ASN A 753 4.52 2.87 39.94
N THR A 754 5.65 3.54 39.70
CA THR A 754 6.52 3.27 38.57
C THR A 754 7.79 2.60 39.06
N LYS A 755 8.00 1.37 38.64
CA LYS A 755 9.26 0.65 38.94
C LYS A 755 10.34 0.98 37.89
N ARG A 756 10.21 2.10 37.15
CA ARG A 756 11.05 2.41 35.98
C ARG A 756 12.50 2.69 36.38
N THR A 757 12.71 3.44 37.45
CA THR A 757 14.03 3.70 38.01
C THR A 757 13.98 3.49 39.53
N GLN A 758 15.02 2.88 40.09
CA GLN A 758 15.16 2.67 41.54
C GLN A 758 16.62 2.78 41.96
N THR A 759 16.88 3.44 43.07
CA THR A 759 18.21 3.48 43.71
C THR A 759 18.19 2.68 45.00
N ASN A 760 19.04 1.66 45.11
CA ASN A 760 19.27 0.90 46.32
C ASN A 760 20.58 1.36 46.95
N ALA A 761 20.52 1.80 48.20
CA ALA A 761 21.68 2.15 48.99
C ALA A 761 21.99 1.04 49.99
N ILE A 762 23.27 0.72 50.13
CA ILE A 762 23.78 -0.14 51.20
C ILE A 762 24.96 0.55 51.88
N VAL A 763 24.83 0.72 53.20
CA VAL A 763 25.79 1.47 54.02
C VAL A 763 26.30 0.56 55.13
N ARG A 764 27.60 0.33 55.19
CA ARG A 764 28.26 -0.28 56.34
C ARG A 764 28.83 0.82 57.23
N SER A 765 28.34 0.89 58.47
CA SER A 765 28.91 1.69 59.54
C SER A 765 29.83 0.81 60.36
N VAL A 766 31.13 1.10 60.32
CA VAL A 766 32.16 0.35 61.04
C VAL A 766 32.45 1.03 62.36
N GLU A 767 32.61 0.26 63.43
CA GLU A 767 32.92 0.78 64.77
C GLU A 767 34.14 1.72 64.73
N ALA A 768 34.01 2.90 65.35
CA ALA A 768 35.09 3.88 65.37
C ALA A 768 36.21 3.40 66.31
N PRO A 769 37.49 3.48 65.91
CA PRO A 769 38.59 3.11 66.79
C PRO A 769 38.70 4.10 67.95
N ASP A 770 38.88 3.59 69.17
CA ASP A 770 39.20 4.40 70.34
C ASP A 770 40.66 4.14 70.78
N ALA A 771 41.23 5.03 71.57
CA ALA A 771 42.61 4.91 72.03
C ALA A 771 42.88 5.69 73.32
N THR A 772 43.73 5.12 74.17
CA THR A 772 44.29 5.79 75.35
C THR A 772 45.80 6.01 75.20
N ILE A 773 46.32 6.95 75.98
CA ILE A 773 47.75 7.27 76.07
C ILE A 773 48.13 7.31 77.55
N GLU A 774 49.21 6.61 77.91
CA GLU A 774 49.73 6.50 79.28
C GLU A 774 51.25 6.67 79.30
N GLY A 775 51.81 7.15 80.41
CA GLY A 775 53.25 7.32 80.58
C GLY A 775 53.62 7.76 82.00
N PRO A 776 54.91 7.72 82.35
CA PRO A 776 55.39 8.10 83.69
C PRO A 776 55.24 9.61 83.95
N LEU A 777 54.87 9.99 85.17
CA LEU A 777 54.72 11.41 85.56
C LEU A 777 56.06 12.13 85.76
N ASN A 778 57.06 11.43 86.30
CA ASN A 778 58.39 11.99 86.59
C ASN A 778 59.48 11.00 86.18
N VAL A 779 60.51 11.48 85.49
CA VAL A 779 61.66 10.69 85.05
C VAL A 779 62.93 11.50 85.27
N CYS A 780 64.08 10.89 85.54
CA CYS A 780 65.35 11.63 85.66
C CYS A 780 66.13 11.65 84.32
N VAL A 781 66.92 12.70 84.09
CA VAL A 781 67.91 12.75 82.99
C VAL A 781 68.84 11.53 83.06
N GLY A 782 68.91 10.76 81.97
CA GLY A 782 69.73 9.56 81.86
C GLY A 782 69.24 8.33 82.64
N ALA A 783 67.95 8.21 82.94
CA ALA A 783 67.38 7.00 83.55
C ALA A 783 67.61 5.75 82.67
N THR A 784 67.91 4.61 83.31
CA THR A 784 68.32 3.36 82.63
C THR A 784 67.17 2.35 82.47
N ASP A 785 65.97 2.67 82.96
CA ASP A 785 64.76 1.87 82.91
C ASP A 785 63.98 2.00 81.58
N ASN A 786 64.52 2.75 80.60
CA ASN A 786 63.95 2.98 79.28
C ASN A 786 62.46 3.37 79.30
N PRO A 787 62.12 4.50 79.95
CA PRO A 787 60.73 4.92 80.11
C PRO A 787 60.12 5.28 78.74
N VAL A 788 58.88 4.83 78.53
CA VAL A 788 58.13 4.98 77.28
C VAL A 788 56.77 5.64 77.51
N ILE A 789 56.25 6.24 76.45
CA ILE A 789 54.83 6.55 76.30
C ILE A 789 54.16 5.36 75.63
N THR A 790 53.05 4.90 76.19
CA THR A 790 52.26 3.78 75.69
C THR A 790 50.94 4.26 75.09
N PHE A 791 50.62 3.79 73.89
CA PHE A 791 49.36 3.98 73.19
C PHE A 791 48.61 2.66 73.11
N LYS A 792 47.34 2.63 73.50
CA LYS A 792 46.50 1.42 73.44
C LYS A 792 45.28 1.70 72.60
N GLY A 793 45.03 0.85 71.60
CA GLY A 793 43.84 0.93 70.73
C GLY A 793 42.70 0.09 71.30
N SER A 794 41.46 0.52 71.09
CA SER A 794 40.25 -0.18 71.50
C SER A 794 39.15 -0.11 70.43
N GLY A 795 38.11 -0.93 70.56
CA GLY A 795 36.99 -1.04 69.60
C GLY A 795 37.10 -2.17 68.57
N SER A 796 38.24 -2.88 68.50
CA SER A 796 38.43 -4.08 67.68
C SER A 796 39.71 -4.82 68.10
N SER A 797 40.02 -5.95 67.48
CA SER A 797 41.32 -6.65 67.62
C SER A 797 42.30 -6.37 66.48
N ASP A 798 41.97 -5.40 65.62
CA ASP A 798 42.74 -5.05 64.43
C ASP A 798 44.04 -4.30 64.78
N GLY A 799 44.88 -4.07 63.77
CA GLY A 799 46.02 -3.16 63.91
C GLY A 799 45.58 -1.70 63.93
N TYR A 800 46.32 -0.86 64.65
CA TYR A 800 46.04 0.56 64.81
C TYR A 800 47.24 1.43 64.46
N GLU A 801 46.99 2.62 63.94
CA GLU A 801 47.96 3.70 63.76
C GLU A 801 47.57 4.86 64.69
N PHE A 802 48.49 5.27 65.55
CA PHE A 802 48.32 6.39 66.46
C PHE A 802 49.12 7.57 65.94
N SER A 803 48.46 8.71 65.75
CA SER A 803 49.10 9.99 65.42
C SER A 803 49.27 10.81 66.69
N TYR A 804 50.48 11.28 66.99
CA TYR A 804 50.78 12.06 68.19
C TYR A 804 51.73 13.23 67.91
N GLN A 805 51.75 14.23 68.80
CA GLN A 805 52.69 15.35 68.77
C GLN A 805 53.52 15.37 70.05
N LEU A 806 54.81 15.66 69.91
CA LEU A 806 55.67 16.01 71.02
C LEU A 806 55.71 17.54 71.16
N ASN A 807 55.29 18.05 72.31
CA ASN A 807 55.07 19.46 72.61
C ASN A 807 54.12 20.11 71.57
N SER A 808 54.65 21.03 70.76
CA SER A 808 53.94 21.67 69.64
C SER A 808 54.61 21.38 68.29
N GLY A 809 55.34 20.26 68.20
CA GLY A 809 56.07 19.86 67.00
C GLY A 809 55.21 19.20 65.93
N ASN A 810 55.87 18.68 64.90
CA ASN A 810 55.23 17.94 63.81
C ASN A 810 54.52 16.68 64.32
N VAL A 811 53.45 16.29 63.62
CA VAL A 811 52.74 15.04 63.86
C VAL A 811 53.66 13.87 63.52
N GLN A 812 53.74 12.91 64.42
CA GLN A 812 54.42 11.63 64.26
C GLN A 812 53.41 10.50 64.35
N THR A 813 53.74 9.33 63.80
CA THR A 813 52.89 8.13 63.86
C THR A 813 53.61 6.96 64.50
N VAL A 814 52.85 6.09 65.16
CA VAL A 814 53.30 4.78 65.64
C VAL A 814 52.20 3.76 65.35
N THR A 815 52.55 2.57 64.87
CA THR A 815 51.60 1.54 64.47
C THR A 815 51.73 0.28 65.32
N ILE A 816 50.62 -0.43 65.46
CA ILE A 816 50.56 -1.80 65.98
C ILE A 816 49.87 -2.71 64.96
N ILE A 817 50.31 -3.95 64.92
CA ILE A 817 49.65 -5.01 64.15
C ILE A 817 48.55 -5.66 65.01
N ALA A 818 47.62 -6.34 64.34
CA ALA A 818 46.53 -7.04 65.02
C ALA A 818 47.06 -8.04 66.07
N GLY A 819 46.41 -8.07 67.23
CA GLY A 819 46.76 -8.98 68.34
C GLY A 819 47.89 -8.51 69.27
N VAL A 820 48.48 -7.33 69.06
CA VAL A 820 49.46 -6.71 69.98
C VAL A 820 48.77 -5.63 70.80
N ALA A 821 48.99 -5.61 72.12
CA ALA A 821 48.23 -4.75 73.04
C ALA A 821 48.64 -3.26 73.00
N ASP A 822 49.94 -2.98 72.86
CA ASP A 822 50.51 -1.67 73.19
C ASP A 822 51.52 -1.19 72.12
N ALA A 823 51.37 0.06 71.64
CA ALA A 823 52.39 0.78 70.88
C ALA A 823 53.22 1.63 71.84
N THR A 824 54.55 1.62 71.73
CA THR A 824 55.42 2.40 72.64
C THR A 824 56.35 3.35 71.90
N VAL A 825 56.58 4.52 72.49
CA VAL A 825 57.53 5.54 72.01
C VAL A 825 58.48 5.90 73.15
N ALA A 826 59.79 5.84 72.90
CA ALA A 826 60.80 6.17 73.91
C ALA A 826 60.79 7.66 74.28
N ILE A 827 61.00 7.96 75.56
CA ILE A 827 61.10 9.33 76.07
C ILE A 827 62.56 9.80 75.96
N PRO A 828 62.87 10.94 75.30
CA PRO A 828 64.23 11.44 75.18
C PRO A 828 64.71 12.06 76.50
N LEU A 829 65.72 11.46 77.13
CA LEU A 829 66.19 11.83 78.47
C LEU A 829 67.45 12.70 78.50
N THR A 830 67.69 13.49 77.44
CA THR A 830 68.95 14.24 77.29
C THR A 830 68.99 15.56 78.06
N ASN A 831 67.83 16.18 78.32
CA ASN A 831 67.72 17.47 79.00
C ASN A 831 66.62 17.41 80.06
N ALA A 832 66.81 18.14 81.16
CA ALA A 832 65.75 18.35 82.15
C ALA A 832 64.69 19.32 81.59
N GLY A 833 63.42 19.10 81.96
CA GLY A 833 62.29 19.90 81.50
C GLY A 833 61.04 19.06 81.22
N GLN A 834 59.95 19.75 80.86
CA GLN A 834 58.66 19.11 80.63
C GLN A 834 58.48 18.73 79.16
N LEU A 835 58.08 17.49 78.91
CA LEU A 835 57.66 17.00 77.59
C LEU A 835 56.18 16.64 77.61
N THR A 836 55.41 17.22 76.68
CA THR A 836 53.99 16.93 76.52
C THR A 836 53.77 16.07 75.29
N TYR A 837 53.32 14.83 75.47
CA TYR A 837 52.90 13.95 74.38
C TYR A 837 51.39 14.05 74.21
N LYS A 838 50.95 14.53 73.04
CA LYS A 838 49.54 14.69 72.71
C LYS A 838 49.11 13.65 71.67
N LEU A 839 48.21 12.73 72.04
CA LEU A 839 47.56 11.83 71.08
C LEU A 839 46.48 12.61 70.33
N ILE A 840 46.63 12.72 69.01
CA ILE A 840 45.77 13.54 68.15
C ILE A 840 44.81 12.72 67.29
N ALA A 841 45.12 11.46 66.96
CA ALA A 841 44.20 10.57 66.26
C ALA A 841 44.60 9.10 66.44
N VAL A 842 43.62 8.21 66.30
CA VAL A 842 43.80 6.77 66.14
C VAL A 842 43.10 6.30 64.88
N LYS A 843 43.74 5.45 64.08
CA LYS A 843 43.19 4.86 62.87
C LYS A 843 43.26 3.34 62.94
N ASN A 844 42.13 2.65 62.72
CA ASN A 844 42.12 1.20 62.50
C ASN A 844 42.63 0.93 61.07
N LEU A 845 43.66 0.10 60.96
CA LEU A 845 44.34 -0.19 59.71
C LEU A 845 43.58 -1.18 58.81
N ALA A 846 42.73 -2.03 59.38
CA ALA A 846 41.91 -2.98 58.62
C ALA A 846 40.72 -2.30 57.94
N THR A 847 40.10 -1.35 58.63
CA THR A 847 38.87 -0.66 58.18
C THR A 847 39.16 0.72 57.60
N GLY A 848 40.37 1.25 57.85
CA GLY A 848 40.77 2.60 57.45
C GLY A 848 40.14 3.70 58.29
N CYS A 849 39.28 3.36 59.25
CA CYS A 849 38.56 4.33 60.06
C CYS A 849 39.45 5.07 61.03
N SER A 850 39.26 6.38 61.15
CA SER A 850 40.07 7.24 62.02
C SER A 850 39.21 8.07 62.93
N GLN A 851 39.63 8.22 64.19
CA GLN A 851 39.00 9.08 65.18
C GLN A 851 40.01 10.08 65.74
N THR A 852 39.64 11.36 65.74
CA THR A 852 40.44 12.42 66.40
C THR A 852 40.43 12.23 67.91
N LYS A 853 41.57 12.45 68.54
CA LYS A 853 41.78 12.40 69.98
C LYS A 853 42.33 13.73 70.48
N ASN A 854 42.11 14.02 71.76
CA ASN A 854 42.65 15.19 72.44
C ASN A 854 43.11 14.78 73.84
N LEU A 855 43.96 13.76 73.91
CA LEU A 855 44.52 13.25 75.16
C LEU A 855 45.99 13.68 75.24
N SER A 856 46.49 13.95 76.44
CA SER A 856 47.89 14.35 76.63
C SER A 856 48.48 13.76 77.90
N VAL A 857 49.73 13.31 77.80
CA VAL A 857 50.56 12.90 78.93
C VAL A 857 51.70 13.89 79.03
N VAL A 858 51.91 14.43 80.23
CA VAL A 858 52.98 15.37 80.53
C VAL A 858 54.00 14.64 81.38
N VAL A 859 55.23 14.56 80.87
CA VAL A 859 56.36 13.91 81.55
C VAL A 859 57.31 15.00 82.02
N ASP A 860 57.55 15.07 83.32
CA ASP A 860 58.54 15.98 83.90
C ASP A 860 59.90 15.29 84.02
N ILE A 861 60.88 15.74 83.22
CA ILE A 861 62.24 15.21 83.25
C ILE A 861 63.05 16.01 84.27
N GLN A 862 63.27 15.41 85.44
CA GLN A 862 64.04 15.97 86.53
C GLN A 862 65.55 15.88 86.25
N PRO A 863 66.36 16.83 86.76
CA PRO A 863 67.81 16.75 86.68
C PRO A 863 68.35 15.45 87.29
N LYS A 864 69.46 14.93 86.75
CA LYS A 864 70.15 13.77 87.32
C LYS A 864 70.54 14.08 88.78
N PRO A 865 70.12 13.28 89.78
CA PRO A 865 70.43 13.54 91.18
C PRO A 865 71.95 13.64 91.41
N THR A 866 72.43 14.74 91.98
CA THR A 866 73.87 15.00 92.19
C THR A 866 74.42 14.54 93.55
N LYS A 867 73.58 14.00 94.45
CA LYS A 867 73.99 13.30 95.70
C LYS A 867 72.80 12.53 96.30
N ALA A 868 73.00 11.28 96.73
CA ALA A 868 72.02 10.52 97.49
C ALA A 868 71.97 11.04 98.94
N HIS A 869 70.79 11.45 99.41
CA HIS A 869 70.54 11.70 100.82
C HIS A 869 69.97 10.41 101.42
N ILE A 870 70.81 9.61 102.07
CA ILE A 870 70.34 8.50 102.90
C ILE A 870 69.92 9.11 104.23
N GLN A 871 68.62 9.16 104.49
CA GLN A 871 68.10 9.43 105.83
C GLN A 871 67.76 8.07 106.46
N LEU A 872 68.69 7.54 107.28
CA LEU A 872 68.36 6.47 108.22
C LEU A 872 67.66 7.14 109.42
N ASN A 873 66.36 6.92 109.59
CA ASN A 873 65.70 7.17 110.85
C ASN A 873 65.49 5.83 111.56
N ASN A 874 66.09 5.72 112.74
CA ASN A 874 65.74 4.76 113.79
C ASN A 874 64.27 4.87 114.19
#